data_AF-A0A9P7BLP5-F1
#
_entry.id   AF-A0A9P7BLP5-F1
#
_cell.length_a   1.000
_cell.length_b   1.000
_cell.length_c   1.000
_cell.angle_alpha   90.00
_cell.angle_beta   90.00
_cell.angle_gamma   90.00
#
_symmetry.space_group_name_H-M   'P 1'
#
loop_
_entity.id
_entity.type
_entity.pdbx_description
1 polymer ?
#
loop_
_entity_poly.entity_id
_entity_poly.type
_entity_poly.pdbx_seq_one_letter_code
_entity_poly.pdbx_strand_id
1 'polypeptide(L)'
;MIASIQTNLFFGSSLHININGHLSQPVPQLRGLRQGDPLSPVLFNLAFEPLLRRIIHDQAFQGFSFPRSLAAPAHLDHNIKLLAYADDIACFLQSPTDLRILNNHLATYSAASNARINFHKTEAFALSGKHSIFHSTWRTPLTQSNIHAWHDCNAPEPIVYLGYPIFHNSRQRNVFQDRLLKKIENACNVHNHRSLSFRGRVTIANCLVLSKLWYVLRVVSVTKQFLSSVVSIVAKFITARCFPKISFSTMTVPRKFGGLGLLNPFIQQSALQLRWLIPLLRHSHLSPEFWCSEELTSSIVLPLLADYLIHLVEISMRLPEPVALGSDFRLPFLFPSLRPLRSKDREHPLYLLYQAIDALPKDFSTVVINPETAMHIPLGSIINPIRNFPLRPSILKLPASSAYIIDSEFNFTRPRSNLEIVQSPRLVKMFLKAIRDGHLQLAPFFLRTCIAQSLAHLASPAYIPVLHHNIDVSRFIKACTLAPSGKDISSKEFRKLCRPPTPESPPSLSSTKWLSFWRFPIHLQARTVWYRVLHGKLATRSTLFKLLPELVDSPQCAVCTLSAIEDTDHFLYDCPPKMLVWKELWPILFSSQFSASLLKKALFKLEFPDSSLETEIPSAVGIASILLSIWRAHFNLVFNLQPFIPSTVVSLARSVLLTYSREHLLQSGGSPFPLPHFCL
;
A
#
# COMPACT_ATOMS: atom_id res chain seq x y z
N MET A 1 -38.05 -5.85 -28.64
CA MET A 1 -36.92 -4.90 -28.71
C MET A 1 -35.56 -5.60 -28.54
N ILE A 2 -35.29 -6.34 -27.43
CA ILE A 2 -34.03 -7.10 -27.26
C ILE A 2 -33.83 -8.15 -28.37
N ALA A 3 -34.89 -8.92 -28.69
CA ALA A 3 -34.83 -9.92 -29.76
C ALA A 3 -34.49 -9.32 -31.14
N SER A 4 -35.04 -8.15 -31.52
CA SER A 4 -34.76 -7.53 -32.83
C SER A 4 -33.38 -6.87 -32.91
N ILE A 5 -32.87 -6.36 -31.78
CA ILE A 5 -31.48 -5.88 -31.66
C ILE A 5 -30.51 -7.07 -31.79
N GLN A 6 -30.84 -8.21 -31.18
CA GLN A 6 -30.06 -9.44 -31.34
C GLN A 6 -30.07 -9.95 -32.79
N THR A 7 -31.21 -9.97 -33.49
CA THR A 7 -31.25 -10.49 -34.86
C THR A 7 -30.39 -9.66 -35.82
N ASN A 8 -30.41 -8.33 -35.71
CA ASN A 8 -29.69 -7.43 -36.62
C ASN A 8 -28.19 -7.26 -36.26
N LEU A 9 -27.77 -7.47 -35.00
CA LEU A 9 -26.37 -7.37 -34.59
C LEU A 9 -25.62 -8.71 -34.65
N PHE A 10 -26.29 -9.84 -34.39
CA PHE A 10 -25.65 -11.16 -34.38
C PHE A 10 -25.72 -11.89 -35.72
N PHE A 11 -26.68 -11.57 -36.59
CA PHE A 11 -26.93 -12.35 -37.80
C PHE A 11 -26.92 -11.46 -39.05
N GLY A 12 -26.35 -11.96 -40.15
CA GLY A 12 -26.24 -11.24 -41.43
C GLY A 12 -24.94 -10.45 -41.62
N SER A 13 -23.98 -10.54 -40.70
CA SER A 13 -22.66 -9.93 -40.84
C SER A 13 -21.71 -10.79 -41.69
N SER A 14 -20.90 -10.13 -42.52
CA SER A 14 -19.81 -10.76 -43.29
C SER A 14 -18.47 -10.19 -42.86
N LEU A 15 -17.47 -11.07 -42.76
CA LEU A 15 -16.11 -10.75 -42.34
C LEU A 15 -15.19 -10.76 -43.56
N HIS A 16 -14.27 -9.81 -43.63
CA HIS A 16 -13.15 -9.85 -44.57
C HIS A 16 -11.87 -10.04 -43.75
N ILE A 17 -11.04 -11.00 -44.15
CA ILE A 17 -9.76 -11.28 -43.49
C ILE A 17 -8.69 -10.49 -44.24
N ASN A 18 -8.00 -9.58 -43.54
CA ASN A 18 -6.84 -8.89 -44.11
C ASN A 18 -5.59 -9.77 -43.96
N ILE A 19 -5.05 -10.22 -45.08
CA ILE A 19 -3.81 -10.99 -45.15
C ILE A 19 -2.79 -10.15 -45.92
N ASN A 20 -1.75 -9.66 -45.22
CA ASN A 20 -0.68 -8.83 -45.80
C ASN A 20 -1.19 -7.63 -46.62
N GLY A 21 -2.22 -6.94 -46.12
CA GLY A 21 -2.80 -5.76 -46.79
C GLY A 21 -3.90 -6.07 -47.81
N HIS A 22 -4.18 -7.34 -48.10
CA HIS A 22 -5.21 -7.76 -49.05
C HIS A 22 -6.41 -8.35 -48.32
N LEU A 23 -7.61 -7.87 -48.64
CA LEU A 23 -8.85 -8.40 -48.08
C LEU A 23 -9.25 -9.69 -48.81
N SER A 24 -9.61 -10.72 -48.04
CA SER A 24 -10.23 -11.93 -48.56
C SER A 24 -11.62 -11.64 -49.13
N GLN A 25 -12.19 -12.63 -49.83
CA GLN A 25 -13.63 -12.64 -50.10
C GLN A 25 -14.43 -12.60 -48.78
N PRO A 26 -15.67 -12.08 -48.79
CA PRO A 26 -16.52 -12.04 -47.61
C PRO A 26 -16.80 -13.45 -47.09
N VAL A 27 -16.54 -13.67 -45.80
CA VAL A 27 -16.86 -14.90 -45.09
C VAL A 27 -18.09 -14.64 -44.22
N PRO A 28 -19.21 -15.37 -44.38
CA PRO A 28 -20.39 -15.19 -43.54
C PRO A 28 -20.08 -15.56 -42.09
N GLN A 29 -20.38 -14.66 -41.15
CA GLN A 29 -20.21 -14.93 -39.73
C GLN A 29 -21.46 -15.64 -39.20
N LEU A 30 -21.42 -16.98 -39.20
CA LEU A 30 -22.54 -17.81 -38.74
C LEU A 30 -22.60 -17.96 -37.21
N ARG A 31 -21.45 -17.86 -36.53
CA ARG A 31 -21.33 -18.04 -35.08
C ARG A 31 -20.23 -17.16 -34.50
N GLY A 32 -20.39 -16.82 -33.22
CA GLY A 32 -19.41 -16.08 -32.44
C GLY A 32 -19.50 -14.57 -32.64
N LEU A 33 -18.78 -13.84 -31.79
CA LEU A 33 -18.70 -12.38 -31.78
C LEU A 33 -17.28 -11.94 -32.12
N ARG A 34 -17.12 -10.73 -32.68
CA ARG A 34 -15.81 -10.23 -33.12
C ARG A 34 -14.96 -9.82 -31.90
N GLN A 35 -13.79 -10.41 -31.75
CA GLN A 35 -12.83 -9.96 -30.74
C GLN A 35 -12.29 -8.56 -31.08
N GLY A 36 -12.28 -7.67 -30.08
CA GLY A 36 -11.88 -6.27 -30.24
C GLY A 36 -13.03 -5.32 -30.61
N ASP A 37 -14.24 -5.83 -30.87
CA ASP A 37 -15.45 -5.01 -30.99
C ASP A 37 -15.94 -4.57 -29.60
N PRO A 38 -16.12 -3.26 -29.34
CA PRO A 38 -16.64 -2.74 -28.08
C PRO A 38 -17.99 -3.33 -27.63
N LEU A 39 -18.86 -3.77 -28.55
CA LEU A 39 -20.18 -4.32 -28.21
C LEU A 39 -20.13 -5.79 -27.81
N SER A 40 -19.15 -6.53 -28.33
CA SER A 40 -19.07 -8.00 -28.17
C SER A 40 -19.07 -8.47 -26.70
N PRO A 41 -18.37 -7.83 -25.73
CA PRO A 41 -18.42 -8.24 -24.33
C PRO A 41 -19.82 -8.15 -23.69
N VAL A 42 -20.57 -7.09 -23.99
CA VAL A 42 -21.92 -6.90 -23.44
C VAL A 42 -22.89 -7.92 -24.03
N LEU A 43 -22.78 -8.14 -25.34
CA LEU A 43 -23.57 -9.14 -26.05
C LEU A 43 -23.31 -10.56 -25.53
N PHE A 44 -22.05 -10.88 -25.23
CA PHE A 44 -21.70 -12.15 -24.58
C PHE A 44 -22.35 -12.28 -23.20
N ASN A 45 -22.26 -11.25 -22.35
CA ASN A 45 -22.88 -11.27 -21.02
C ASN A 45 -24.40 -11.51 -21.11
N LEU A 46 -25.10 -10.85 -22.05
CA LEU A 46 -26.54 -11.06 -22.26
C LEU A 46 -26.88 -12.49 -22.68
N ALA A 47 -26.06 -13.09 -23.54
CA ALA A 47 -26.25 -14.48 -23.96
C ALA A 47 -25.97 -15.48 -22.82
N PHE A 48 -25.06 -15.14 -21.90
CA PHE A 48 -24.62 -15.99 -20.80
C PHE A 48 -25.50 -15.89 -19.54
N GLU A 49 -26.11 -14.73 -19.31
CA GLU A 49 -26.99 -14.44 -18.17
C GLU A 49 -28.07 -15.50 -17.89
N PRO A 50 -28.75 -16.12 -18.90
CA PRO A 50 -29.75 -17.16 -18.65
C PRO A 50 -29.19 -18.36 -17.87
N LEU A 51 -27.96 -18.80 -18.16
CA LEU A 51 -27.31 -19.89 -17.42
C LEU A 51 -27.07 -19.48 -15.97
N LEU A 52 -26.54 -18.28 -15.75
CA LEU A 52 -26.22 -17.77 -14.42
C LEU A 52 -27.48 -17.68 -13.56
N ARG A 53 -28.55 -17.08 -14.09
CA ARG A 53 -29.85 -16.96 -13.40
C ARG A 53 -30.46 -18.32 -13.09
N ARG A 54 -30.36 -19.27 -14.03
CA ARG A 54 -30.89 -20.62 -13.82
C ARG A 54 -30.23 -21.30 -12.62
N ILE A 55 -28.91 -21.20 -12.48
CA ILE A 55 -28.19 -21.77 -11.33
C ILE A 55 -28.49 -20.98 -10.05
N ILE A 56 -28.48 -19.65 -10.10
CA ILE A 56 -28.71 -18.80 -8.93
C ILE A 56 -30.11 -19.06 -8.31
N HIS A 57 -31.15 -19.16 -9.15
CA HIS A 57 -32.52 -19.33 -8.67
C HIS A 57 -32.95 -20.79 -8.42
N ASP A 58 -32.10 -21.78 -8.74
CA ASP A 58 -32.42 -23.18 -8.45
C ASP A 58 -32.25 -23.46 -6.94
N GLN A 59 -33.37 -23.69 -6.24
CA GLN A 59 -33.39 -23.97 -4.80
C GLN A 59 -32.78 -25.33 -4.44
N ALA A 60 -32.71 -26.27 -5.39
CA ALA A 60 -32.07 -27.57 -5.17
C ALA A 60 -30.54 -27.45 -5.17
N PHE A 61 -29.99 -26.44 -5.86
CA PHE A 61 -28.56 -26.16 -5.88
C PHE A 61 -28.15 -25.37 -4.64
N GLN A 62 -27.43 -26.00 -3.71
CA GLN A 62 -27.15 -25.40 -2.40
C GLN A 62 -25.99 -24.40 -2.43
N GLY A 63 -24.88 -24.74 -3.09
CA GLY A 63 -23.72 -23.86 -3.18
C GLY A 63 -22.87 -23.82 -1.90
N PHE A 64 -22.35 -22.64 -1.55
CA PHE A 64 -21.55 -22.43 -0.34
C PHE A 64 -22.21 -21.42 0.61
N SER A 65 -22.40 -21.82 1.87
CA SER A 65 -22.97 -20.96 2.92
C SER A 65 -21.90 -20.49 3.90
N PHE A 66 -21.90 -19.19 4.22
CA PHE A 66 -21.08 -18.66 5.30
C PHE A 66 -21.70 -18.96 6.68
N PRO A 67 -20.87 -19.08 7.74
CA PRO A 67 -21.37 -19.04 9.11
C PRO A 67 -22.07 -17.71 9.40
N ARG A 68 -23.22 -17.76 10.08
CA ARG A 68 -24.10 -16.61 10.34
C ARG A 68 -23.97 -16.08 11.77
N SER A 69 -24.07 -14.76 11.91
CA SER A 69 -24.34 -14.12 13.20
C SER A 69 -25.80 -14.26 13.60
N LEU A 70 -26.06 -14.22 14.91
CA LEU A 70 -27.42 -14.11 15.46
C LEU A 70 -28.10 -12.78 15.10
N ALA A 71 -27.32 -11.74 14.77
CA ALA A 71 -27.77 -10.39 14.46
C ALA A 71 -27.97 -10.14 12.95
N ALA A 72 -27.66 -11.13 12.10
CA ALA A 72 -27.76 -10.99 10.64
C ALA A 72 -29.22 -10.80 10.18
N PRO A 73 -29.50 -9.89 9.23
CA PRO A 73 -30.83 -9.78 8.66
C PRO A 73 -31.27 -11.06 7.95
N ALA A 74 -32.50 -11.51 8.19
CA ALA A 74 -33.03 -12.75 7.59
C ALA A 74 -33.07 -12.73 6.05
N HIS A 75 -33.17 -11.55 5.44
CA HIS A 75 -33.25 -11.37 3.99
C HIS A 75 -31.90 -11.42 3.26
N LEU A 76 -30.78 -11.43 3.99
CA LEU A 76 -29.48 -11.55 3.35
C LEU A 76 -29.36 -12.99 2.81
N ASP A 77 -29.16 -13.16 1.50
CA ASP A 77 -28.83 -14.46 0.91
C ASP A 77 -27.34 -14.72 1.11
N HIS A 78 -27.00 -15.83 1.76
CA HIS A 78 -25.62 -16.16 2.11
C HIS A 78 -25.09 -17.35 1.31
N ASN A 79 -25.92 -17.92 0.45
CA ASN A 79 -25.54 -19.04 -0.37
C ASN A 79 -24.89 -18.52 -1.65
N ILE A 80 -23.57 -18.54 -1.69
CA ILE A 80 -22.84 -18.26 -2.93
C ILE A 80 -22.85 -19.53 -3.77
N LYS A 81 -23.59 -19.49 -4.88
CA LYS A 81 -23.71 -20.62 -5.81
C LYS A 81 -22.66 -20.58 -6.91
N LEU A 82 -22.34 -19.39 -7.42
CA LEU A 82 -21.32 -19.20 -8.46
C LEU A 82 -20.68 -17.81 -8.42
N LEU A 83 -19.51 -17.70 -9.04
CA LEU A 83 -18.88 -16.46 -9.49
C LEU A 83 -18.63 -16.56 -10.99
N ALA A 84 -18.85 -15.48 -11.73
CA ALA A 84 -18.57 -15.44 -13.16
C ALA A 84 -17.79 -14.17 -13.53
N TYR A 85 -16.78 -14.32 -14.38
CA TYR A 85 -16.03 -13.22 -14.98
C TYR A 85 -15.74 -13.55 -16.44
N ALA A 86 -16.43 -12.86 -17.35
CA ALA A 86 -16.47 -13.25 -18.77
C ALA A 86 -16.86 -14.74 -18.90
N ASP A 87 -16.04 -15.54 -19.58
CA ASP A 87 -16.26 -16.98 -19.79
C ASP A 87 -15.80 -17.86 -18.61
N ASP A 88 -15.01 -17.32 -17.67
CA ASP A 88 -14.58 -18.06 -16.48
C ASP A 88 -15.72 -18.09 -15.43
N ILE A 89 -16.27 -19.29 -15.17
CA ILE A 89 -17.21 -19.54 -14.07
C ILE A 89 -16.57 -20.41 -13.00
N ALA A 90 -16.69 -20.00 -11.73
CA ALA A 90 -16.46 -20.85 -10.57
C ALA A 90 -17.81 -21.19 -9.91
N CYS A 91 -18.20 -22.46 -9.94
CA CYS A 91 -19.40 -22.95 -9.25
C CYS A 91 -19.02 -23.56 -7.88
N PHE A 92 -19.76 -23.21 -6.83
CA PHE A 92 -19.59 -23.81 -5.52
C PHE A 92 -20.52 -25.00 -5.37
N LEU A 93 -20.00 -26.11 -4.85
CA LEU A 93 -20.73 -27.36 -4.73
C LEU A 93 -20.64 -27.84 -3.28
N GLN A 94 -21.79 -28.01 -2.63
CA GLN A 94 -21.86 -28.57 -1.28
C GLN A 94 -21.74 -30.09 -1.30
N SER A 95 -22.33 -30.73 -2.31
CA SER A 95 -22.42 -32.19 -2.42
C SER A 95 -22.39 -32.67 -3.88
N PRO A 96 -22.15 -33.97 -4.14
CA PRO A 96 -22.25 -34.54 -5.49
C PRO A 96 -23.60 -34.32 -6.17
N THR A 97 -24.67 -34.08 -5.41
CA THR A 97 -25.99 -33.71 -5.94
C THR A 97 -25.93 -32.36 -6.65
N ASP A 98 -25.23 -31.37 -6.11
CA ASP A 98 -25.05 -30.06 -6.76
C ASP A 98 -24.31 -30.22 -8.09
N LEU A 99 -23.30 -31.11 -8.17
CA LEU A 99 -22.58 -31.38 -9.42
C LEU A 99 -23.51 -31.94 -10.49
N ARG A 100 -24.40 -32.87 -10.12
CA ARG A 100 -25.40 -33.43 -11.05
C ARG A 100 -26.37 -32.34 -11.54
N ILE A 101 -26.84 -31.47 -10.65
CA ILE A 101 -27.71 -30.34 -10.99
C ILE A 101 -26.98 -29.37 -11.93
N LEU A 102 -25.72 -29.04 -11.62
CA LEU A 102 -24.88 -28.21 -12.48
C LEU A 102 -24.73 -28.79 -13.88
N ASN A 103 -24.41 -30.08 -14.00
CA ASN A 103 -24.28 -30.76 -15.28
C ASN A 103 -25.56 -30.69 -16.11
N ASN A 104 -26.74 -30.79 -15.48
CA ASN A 104 -28.02 -30.65 -16.16
C ASN A 104 -28.25 -29.22 -16.69
N HIS A 105 -27.95 -28.20 -15.88
CA HIS A 105 -28.04 -26.80 -16.32
C HIS A 105 -27.08 -26.49 -17.46
N LEU A 106 -25.85 -26.97 -17.34
CA LEU A 106 -24.83 -26.83 -18.37
C LEU A 106 -25.19 -27.54 -19.67
N ALA A 107 -25.72 -28.77 -19.61
CA ALA A 107 -26.18 -29.50 -20.79
C ALA A 107 -27.34 -28.78 -21.49
N THR A 108 -28.31 -28.28 -20.71
CA THR A 108 -29.45 -27.52 -21.22
C THR A 108 -28.98 -26.24 -21.92
N TYR A 109 -28.09 -25.49 -21.28
CA TYR A 109 -27.53 -24.27 -21.87
C TYR A 109 -26.68 -24.55 -23.10
N SER A 110 -25.86 -25.62 -23.08
CA SER A 110 -25.06 -26.05 -24.23
C SER A 110 -25.94 -26.39 -25.43
N ALA A 111 -27.05 -27.11 -25.20
CA ALA A 111 -28.03 -27.42 -26.25
C ALA A 111 -28.72 -26.16 -26.80
N ALA A 112 -29.04 -25.18 -25.95
CA ALA A 112 -29.72 -23.95 -26.37
C ALA A 112 -28.80 -22.93 -27.07
N SER A 113 -27.53 -22.85 -26.67
CA SER A 113 -26.60 -21.80 -27.12
C SER A 113 -25.52 -22.30 -28.09
N ASN A 114 -25.38 -23.62 -28.26
CA ASN A 114 -24.23 -24.27 -28.89
C ASN A 114 -22.88 -23.99 -28.20
N ALA A 115 -22.88 -23.43 -26.99
CA ALA A 115 -21.67 -23.28 -26.19
C ALA A 115 -21.13 -24.64 -25.74
N ARG A 116 -19.80 -24.75 -25.59
CA ARG A 116 -19.13 -25.97 -25.15
C ARG A 116 -18.25 -25.69 -23.94
N ILE A 117 -18.29 -26.58 -22.97
CA ILE A 117 -17.37 -26.55 -21.82
C ILE A 117 -16.00 -27.02 -22.29
N ASN A 118 -14.96 -26.32 -21.84
CA ASN A 118 -13.58 -26.76 -22.03
C ASN A 118 -13.13 -27.60 -20.84
N PHE A 119 -13.47 -28.89 -20.84
CA PHE A 119 -13.13 -29.81 -19.74
C PHE A 119 -11.62 -29.92 -19.47
N HIS A 120 -10.76 -29.67 -20.47
CA HIS A 120 -9.31 -29.63 -20.28
C HIS A 120 -8.86 -28.46 -19.38
N LYS A 121 -9.62 -27.36 -19.37
CA LYS A 121 -9.38 -26.21 -18.47
C LYS A 121 -10.22 -26.27 -17.20
N THR A 122 -11.13 -27.24 -17.08
CA THR A 122 -11.99 -27.37 -15.90
C THR A 122 -11.24 -28.09 -14.79
N GLU A 123 -11.08 -27.39 -13.68
CA GLU A 123 -10.39 -27.88 -12.49
C GLU A 123 -11.35 -27.84 -11.30
N ALA A 124 -11.26 -28.83 -10.42
CA ALA A 124 -11.96 -28.84 -9.14
C ALA A 124 -10.96 -28.56 -8.00
N PHE A 125 -11.42 -27.89 -6.94
CA PHE A 125 -10.57 -27.66 -5.77
C PHE A 125 -11.40 -27.67 -4.49
N ALA A 126 -10.81 -28.16 -3.40
CA ALA A 126 -11.46 -28.17 -2.09
C ALA A 126 -11.22 -26.86 -1.34
N LEU A 127 -12.28 -26.13 -1.00
CA LEU A 127 -12.19 -24.91 -0.16
C LEU A 127 -11.53 -25.16 1.20
N SER A 128 -11.70 -26.36 1.76
CA SER A 128 -11.07 -26.74 3.03
C SER A 128 -9.61 -27.19 2.88
N GLY A 129 -9.14 -27.40 1.65
CA GLY A 129 -7.86 -28.03 1.34
C GLY A 129 -7.74 -29.51 1.72
N LYS A 130 -8.77 -30.14 2.31
CA LYS A 130 -8.68 -31.52 2.79
C LYS A 130 -8.64 -32.52 1.62
N HIS A 131 -7.52 -33.23 1.51
CA HIS A 131 -7.31 -34.29 0.51
C HIS A 131 -8.30 -35.46 0.65
N SER A 132 -8.67 -35.84 1.88
CA SER A 132 -9.53 -37.01 2.12
C SER A 132 -10.91 -36.91 1.46
N ILE A 133 -11.47 -35.70 1.35
CA ILE A 133 -12.81 -35.46 0.78
C ILE A 133 -12.83 -35.84 -0.71
N PHE A 134 -11.72 -35.68 -1.41
CA PHE A 134 -11.61 -36.14 -2.80
C PHE A 134 -11.84 -37.64 -2.89
N HIS A 135 -11.06 -38.42 -2.15
CA HIS A 135 -11.11 -39.88 -2.22
C HIS A 135 -12.42 -40.46 -1.68
N SER A 136 -13.02 -39.85 -0.66
CA SER A 136 -14.25 -40.37 -0.04
C SER A 136 -15.51 -40.00 -0.81
N THR A 137 -15.58 -38.81 -1.39
CA THR A 137 -16.87 -38.22 -1.82
C THR A 137 -16.84 -37.71 -3.26
N TRP A 138 -15.76 -37.11 -3.73
CA TRP A 138 -15.75 -36.35 -4.99
C TRP A 138 -15.09 -37.05 -6.18
N ARG A 139 -14.19 -38.02 -5.95
CA ARG A 139 -13.42 -38.66 -7.02
C ARG A 139 -14.30 -39.27 -8.09
N THR A 140 -15.26 -40.11 -7.70
CA THR A 140 -16.15 -40.79 -8.64
C THR A 140 -17.06 -39.81 -9.39
N PRO A 141 -17.82 -38.92 -8.72
CA PRO A 141 -18.69 -37.95 -9.41
C PRO A 141 -17.95 -37.00 -10.37
N LEU A 142 -16.76 -36.53 -10.00
CA LEU A 142 -15.95 -35.66 -10.86
C LEU A 142 -15.42 -36.39 -12.09
N THR A 143 -14.89 -37.60 -11.90
CA THR A 143 -14.37 -38.42 -13.00
C THR A 143 -15.47 -38.77 -14.00
N GLN A 144 -16.68 -39.09 -13.51
CA GLN A 144 -17.86 -39.33 -14.37
C GLN A 144 -18.30 -38.07 -15.15
N SER A 145 -17.94 -36.89 -14.67
CA SER A 145 -18.23 -35.61 -15.32
C SER A 145 -17.08 -35.10 -16.19
N ASN A 146 -16.10 -35.96 -16.53
CA ASN A 146 -14.87 -35.61 -17.29
C ASN A 146 -13.98 -34.55 -16.60
N ILE A 147 -14.03 -34.43 -15.28
CA ILE A 147 -13.17 -33.54 -14.50
C ILE A 147 -12.09 -34.39 -13.82
N HIS A 148 -10.86 -34.29 -14.34
CA HIS A 148 -9.72 -35.09 -13.86
C HIS A 148 -8.69 -34.29 -13.06
N ALA A 149 -8.74 -32.96 -13.14
CA ALA A 149 -7.84 -32.08 -12.40
C ALA A 149 -8.45 -31.70 -11.04
N TRP A 150 -7.74 -32.04 -9.96
CA TRP A 150 -8.15 -31.75 -8.59
C TRP A 150 -7.01 -31.09 -7.79
N HIS A 151 -7.33 -29.99 -7.10
CA HIS A 151 -6.40 -29.24 -6.25
C HIS A 151 -6.82 -29.24 -4.78
N ASP A 152 -5.90 -29.63 -3.90
CA ASP A 152 -6.06 -29.64 -2.43
C ASP A 152 -4.76 -29.21 -1.74
N CYS A 153 -4.56 -29.59 -0.47
CA CYS A 153 -3.32 -29.30 0.26
C CYS A 153 -2.10 -30.11 -0.20
N ASN A 154 -2.27 -31.24 -0.88
CA ASN A 154 -1.16 -32.07 -1.37
C ASN A 154 -0.70 -31.65 -2.77
N ALA A 155 -1.51 -30.88 -3.50
CA ALA A 155 -1.11 -30.33 -4.79
C ALA A 155 0.20 -29.53 -4.68
N PRO A 156 1.13 -29.67 -5.64
CA PRO A 156 2.44 -29.01 -5.57
C PRO A 156 2.34 -27.49 -5.68
N GLU A 157 1.30 -27.00 -6.36
CA GLU A 157 1.09 -25.58 -6.66
C GLU A 157 -0.34 -25.16 -6.33
N PRO A 158 -0.55 -23.87 -5.98
CA PRO A 158 -1.89 -23.36 -5.76
C PRO A 158 -2.64 -23.22 -7.10
N ILE A 159 -3.94 -23.50 -7.06
CA ILE A 159 -4.84 -23.11 -8.15
C ILE A 159 -4.90 -21.58 -8.23
N VAL A 160 -4.96 -21.03 -9.44
CA VAL A 160 -5.01 -19.58 -9.67
C VAL A 160 -6.33 -19.21 -10.34
N TYR A 161 -7.20 -18.52 -9.60
CA TYR A 161 -8.46 -18.01 -10.10
C TYR A 161 -8.39 -16.49 -10.29
N LEU A 162 -8.60 -16.01 -11.52
CA LEU A 162 -8.51 -14.59 -11.89
C LEU A 162 -7.20 -13.92 -11.44
N GLY A 163 -6.10 -14.66 -11.42
CA GLY A 163 -4.78 -14.17 -10.97
C GLY A 163 -4.56 -14.19 -9.45
N TYR A 164 -5.54 -14.62 -8.65
CA TYR A 164 -5.39 -14.85 -7.22
C TYR A 164 -5.08 -16.32 -6.92
N PRO A 165 -3.95 -16.63 -6.27
CA PRO A 165 -3.67 -17.99 -5.81
C PRO A 165 -4.56 -18.39 -4.63
N ILE A 166 -5.10 -19.60 -4.69
CA ILE A 166 -5.76 -20.27 -3.56
C ILE A 166 -4.79 -21.36 -3.08
N PHE A 167 -4.14 -21.10 -1.95
CA PHE A 167 -3.21 -22.05 -1.30
C PHE A 167 -3.76 -22.51 0.05
N HIS A 168 -3.45 -23.76 0.40
CA HIS A 168 -3.86 -24.39 1.65
C HIS A 168 -2.70 -24.61 2.62
N ASN A 169 -1.47 -24.32 2.17
CA ASN A 169 -0.28 -24.44 3.00
C ASN A 169 0.83 -23.51 2.55
N SER A 170 1.87 -23.48 3.37
CA SER A 170 3.07 -22.66 3.16
C SER A 170 3.86 -23.03 1.91
N ARG A 171 3.88 -24.30 1.47
CA ARG A 171 4.61 -24.73 0.27
C ARG A 171 4.00 -24.12 -0.99
N GLN A 172 2.69 -24.28 -1.18
CA GLN A 172 1.95 -23.69 -2.31
C GLN A 172 2.08 -22.17 -2.35
N ARG A 173 1.95 -21.53 -1.18
CA ARG A 173 2.15 -20.08 -1.05
C ARG A 173 3.55 -19.66 -1.50
N ASN A 174 4.60 -20.38 -1.06
CA ASN A 174 5.98 -20.07 -1.40
C ASN A 174 6.23 -20.22 -2.91
N VAL A 175 5.72 -21.29 -3.54
CA VAL A 175 5.82 -21.48 -5.01
C VAL A 175 5.25 -20.28 -5.77
N PHE A 176 4.07 -19.80 -5.37
CA PHE A 176 3.47 -18.62 -5.98
C PHE A 176 4.30 -17.35 -5.72
N GLN A 177 4.76 -17.15 -4.48
CA GLN A 177 5.58 -16.00 -4.12
C GLN A 177 6.90 -15.97 -4.91
N ASP A 178 7.54 -17.12 -5.13
CA ASP A 178 8.77 -17.23 -5.91
C ASP A 178 8.55 -16.88 -7.38
N ARG A 179 7.42 -17.33 -7.97
CA ARG A 179 7.02 -16.91 -9.34
C ARG A 179 6.83 -15.40 -9.42
N LEU A 180 6.17 -14.81 -8.42
CA LEU A 180 5.93 -13.38 -8.37
C LEU A 180 7.25 -12.60 -8.18
N LEU A 181 8.18 -13.08 -7.35
CA LEU A 181 9.52 -12.49 -7.21
C LEU A 181 10.27 -12.51 -8.54
N LYS A 182 10.33 -13.66 -9.22
CA LYS A 182 10.96 -13.77 -10.55
C LYS A 182 10.37 -12.79 -11.56
N LYS A 183 9.04 -12.59 -11.53
CA LYS A 183 8.36 -11.60 -12.39
C LYS A 183 8.81 -10.16 -12.09
N ILE A 184 9.06 -9.82 -10.83
CA ILE A 184 9.59 -8.52 -10.40
C ILE A 184 11.06 -8.37 -10.80
N GLU A 185 11.88 -9.39 -10.59
CA GLU A 185 13.29 -9.40 -10.99
C GLU A 185 13.44 -9.22 -12.50
N ASN A 186 12.69 -9.99 -13.30
CA ASN A 186 12.70 -9.88 -14.75
C ASN A 186 12.28 -8.48 -15.22
N ALA A 187 11.27 -7.87 -14.58
CA ALA A 187 10.86 -6.50 -14.90
C ALA A 187 11.98 -5.49 -14.61
N CYS A 188 12.70 -5.62 -13.49
CA CYS A 188 13.86 -4.80 -13.19
C CYS A 188 15.00 -5.02 -14.20
N ASN A 189 15.29 -6.27 -14.57
CA ASN A 189 16.36 -6.62 -15.50
C ASN A 189 16.13 -6.00 -16.90
N VAL A 190 14.91 -6.12 -17.44
CA VAL A 190 14.53 -5.49 -18.72
C VAL A 190 14.79 -3.98 -18.70
N HIS A 191 14.53 -3.31 -17.57
CA HIS A 191 14.72 -1.87 -17.46
C HIS A 191 16.14 -1.44 -17.05
N ASN A 192 16.98 -2.36 -16.56
CA ASN A 192 18.36 -2.10 -16.16
C ASN A 192 19.27 -1.79 -17.36
N HIS A 193 18.92 -2.25 -18.56
CA HIS A 193 19.68 -1.97 -19.79
C HIS A 193 19.62 -0.50 -20.23
N ARG A 194 18.74 0.31 -19.62
CA ARG A 194 18.55 1.72 -19.97
C ARG A 194 19.38 2.63 -19.06
N SER A 195 20.01 3.66 -19.62
CA SER A 195 20.75 4.69 -18.88
C SER A 195 19.80 5.69 -18.20
N LEU A 196 19.19 5.28 -17.09
CA LEU A 196 18.16 6.04 -16.37
C LEU A 196 18.69 6.77 -15.14
N SER A 197 18.20 7.99 -14.91
CA SER A 197 18.39 8.74 -13.66
C SER A 197 17.69 8.09 -12.47
N PHE A 198 18.04 8.47 -11.22
CA PHE A 198 17.32 8.00 -10.03
C PHE A 198 15.82 8.23 -10.10
N ARG A 199 15.42 9.43 -10.54
CA ARG A 199 14.00 9.77 -10.72
C ARG A 199 13.34 8.88 -11.77
N GLY A 200 14.02 8.62 -12.89
CA GLY A 200 13.54 7.72 -13.94
C GLY A 200 13.34 6.30 -13.44
N ARG A 201 14.33 5.76 -12.71
CA ARG A 201 14.24 4.41 -12.11
C ARG A 201 13.11 4.31 -11.09
N VAL A 202 12.92 5.31 -10.23
CA VAL A 202 11.80 5.30 -9.27
C VAL A 202 10.44 5.38 -9.98
N THR A 203 10.33 6.17 -11.06
CA THR A 203 9.11 6.20 -11.87
C THR A 203 8.82 4.82 -12.47
N ILE A 204 9.81 4.15 -13.06
CA ILE A 204 9.66 2.78 -13.59
C ILE A 204 9.31 1.80 -12.47
N ALA A 205 10.00 1.89 -11.33
CA ALA A 205 9.75 1.02 -10.19
C ALA A 205 8.30 1.12 -9.71
N ASN A 206 7.76 2.33 -9.58
CA ASN A 206 6.37 2.54 -9.17
C ASN A 206 5.35 2.11 -10.24
N CYS A 207 5.58 2.49 -11.50
CA CYS A 207 4.58 2.36 -12.57
C CYS A 207 4.58 0.99 -13.25
N LEU A 208 5.74 0.35 -13.40
CA LEU A 208 5.91 -0.87 -14.21
C LEU A 208 6.34 -2.10 -13.42
N VAL A 209 7.12 -1.92 -12.34
CA VAL A 209 7.64 -3.03 -11.53
C VAL A 209 6.67 -3.36 -10.39
N LEU A 210 6.53 -2.45 -9.42
CA LEU A 210 5.71 -2.65 -8.23
C LEU A 210 4.22 -2.73 -8.54
N SER A 211 3.76 -2.10 -9.64
CA SER A 211 2.37 -2.18 -10.10
C SER A 211 1.90 -3.61 -10.36
N LYS A 212 2.82 -4.53 -10.69
CA LYS A 212 2.54 -5.96 -10.86
C LYS A 212 2.10 -6.67 -9.58
N LEU A 213 2.33 -6.07 -8.41
CA LEU A 213 1.98 -6.63 -7.11
C LEU A 213 0.60 -6.16 -6.61
N TRP A 214 0.18 -4.95 -6.99
CA TRP A 214 -0.98 -4.29 -6.35
C TRP A 214 -2.30 -4.99 -6.57
N TYR A 215 -2.45 -5.76 -7.65
CA TYR A 215 -3.64 -6.55 -7.87
C TYR A 215 -3.74 -7.69 -6.84
N VAL A 216 -2.70 -8.54 -6.76
CA VAL A 216 -2.66 -9.71 -5.89
C VAL A 216 -2.66 -9.33 -4.40
N LEU A 217 -1.89 -8.31 -4.01
CA LEU A 217 -1.74 -7.88 -2.61
C LEU A 217 -3.03 -7.28 -2.01
N ARG A 218 -4.09 -7.06 -2.80
CA ARG A 218 -5.40 -6.64 -2.30
C ARG A 218 -6.09 -7.70 -1.47
N VAL A 219 -5.91 -8.97 -1.82
CA VAL A 219 -6.62 -10.11 -1.21
C VAL A 219 -5.64 -11.07 -0.56
N VAL A 220 -4.47 -11.26 -1.18
CA VAL A 220 -3.53 -12.31 -0.76
C VAL A 220 -2.54 -11.77 0.26
N SER A 221 -2.47 -12.45 1.40
CA SER A 221 -1.43 -12.21 2.40
C SER A 221 -0.10 -12.79 1.92
N VAL A 222 0.97 -12.03 2.14
CA VAL A 222 2.34 -12.44 1.77
C VAL A 222 3.24 -12.42 2.98
N THR A 223 4.35 -13.15 2.90
CA THR A 223 5.31 -13.19 4.01
C THR A 223 6.05 -11.86 4.12
N LYS A 224 6.46 -11.50 5.34
CA LYS A 224 7.37 -10.34 5.53
C LYS A 224 8.67 -10.53 4.75
N GLN A 225 9.17 -11.76 4.66
CA GLN A 225 10.36 -12.11 3.89
C GLN A 225 10.19 -11.79 2.40
N PHE A 226 9.06 -12.17 1.79
CA PHE A 226 8.75 -11.83 0.40
C PHE A 226 8.79 -10.31 0.17
N LEU A 227 8.14 -9.52 1.03
CA LEU A 227 8.16 -8.06 0.89
C LEU A 227 9.56 -7.48 1.09
N SER A 228 10.36 -8.04 2.01
CA SER A 228 11.77 -7.67 2.18
C SER A 228 12.60 -7.99 0.93
N SER A 229 12.36 -9.14 0.28
CA SER A 229 13.00 -9.50 -0.99
C SER A 229 12.61 -8.53 -2.11
N VAL A 230 11.33 -8.17 -2.24
CA VAL A 230 10.86 -7.15 -3.18
C VAL A 230 11.57 -5.81 -2.94
N VAL A 231 11.63 -5.35 -1.67
CA VAL A 231 12.33 -4.13 -1.29
C VAL A 231 13.81 -4.20 -1.69
N SER A 232 14.47 -5.32 -1.44
CA SER A 232 15.88 -5.55 -1.82
C SER A 232 16.08 -5.47 -3.34
N ILE A 233 15.25 -6.16 -4.13
CA ILE A 233 15.32 -6.14 -5.60
C ILE A 233 15.13 -4.73 -6.14
N VAL A 234 14.10 -4.02 -5.67
CA VAL A 234 13.79 -2.65 -6.12
C VAL A 234 14.86 -1.66 -5.67
N ALA A 235 15.38 -1.79 -4.45
CA ALA A 235 16.47 -0.96 -3.96
C ALA A 235 17.74 -1.17 -4.80
N LYS A 236 18.09 -2.42 -5.13
CA LYS A 236 19.21 -2.76 -6.02
C LYS A 236 19.02 -2.16 -7.41
N PHE A 237 17.82 -2.26 -7.98
CA PHE A 237 17.47 -1.64 -9.27
C PHE A 237 17.69 -0.12 -9.25
N ILE A 238 17.15 0.58 -8.26
CA ILE A 238 17.25 2.05 -8.17
C ILE A 238 18.69 2.50 -7.91
N THR A 239 19.42 1.78 -7.05
CA THR A 239 20.81 2.10 -6.68
C THR A 239 21.87 1.42 -7.55
N ALA A 240 21.49 0.78 -8.67
CA ALA A 240 22.49 0.14 -9.53
C ALA A 240 23.47 1.19 -10.05
N ARG A 241 24.77 0.94 -9.90
CA ARG A 241 25.87 1.90 -10.20
C ARG A 241 25.83 3.18 -9.35
N CYS A 242 25.25 3.12 -8.15
CA CYS A 242 25.28 4.21 -7.16
C CYS A 242 26.06 3.79 -5.92
N PHE A 243 27.09 4.56 -5.60
CA PHE A 243 27.85 4.44 -4.36
C PHE A 243 28.36 5.82 -3.91
N PRO A 244 28.23 6.22 -2.63
CA PRO A 244 27.48 5.58 -1.54
C PRO A 244 25.98 5.42 -1.81
N LYS A 245 25.35 4.41 -1.22
CA LYS A 245 23.91 4.13 -1.42
C LYS A 245 23.04 5.09 -0.61
N ILE A 246 21.95 5.53 -1.21
CA ILE A 246 20.86 6.22 -0.50
C ILE A 246 20.00 5.16 0.21
N SER A 247 19.56 5.42 1.43
CA SER A 247 18.73 4.48 2.18
C SER A 247 17.34 4.34 1.55
N PHE A 248 16.74 3.15 1.68
CA PHE A 248 15.39 2.91 1.18
C PHE A 248 14.36 3.83 1.85
N SER A 249 14.52 4.10 3.16
CA SER A 249 13.67 5.04 3.90
C SER A 249 13.64 6.42 3.23
N THR A 250 14.80 6.99 2.90
CA THR A 250 14.90 8.28 2.20
C THR A 250 14.25 8.24 0.81
N MET A 251 14.38 7.15 0.06
CA MET A 251 13.74 7.03 -1.27
C MET A 251 12.20 7.06 -1.19
N THR A 252 11.62 6.50 -0.13
CA THR A 252 10.16 6.45 0.06
C THR A 252 9.55 7.78 0.52
N VAL A 253 10.38 8.71 0.99
CA VAL A 253 9.96 10.06 1.37
C VAL A 253 9.43 10.80 0.12
N PRO A 254 8.38 11.63 0.23
CA PRO A 254 7.90 12.46 -0.87
C PRO A 254 8.98 13.41 -1.39
N ARG A 255 8.90 13.74 -2.67
CA ARG A 255 9.82 14.70 -3.32
C ARG A 255 9.85 16.07 -2.65
N LYS A 256 8.71 16.50 -2.11
CA LYS A 256 8.59 17.76 -1.36
C LYS A 256 9.38 17.78 -0.05
N PHE A 257 9.87 16.63 0.41
CA PHE A 257 10.73 16.50 1.59
C PHE A 257 12.09 15.88 1.22
N GLY A 258 12.50 15.97 -0.05
CA GLY A 258 13.81 15.49 -0.51
C GLY A 258 13.93 14.01 -0.85
N GLY A 259 12.88 13.22 -0.69
CA GLY A 259 12.87 11.83 -1.15
C GLY A 259 12.56 11.68 -2.64
N LEU A 260 12.33 10.45 -3.10
CA LEU A 260 12.05 10.15 -4.51
C LEU A 260 10.58 9.80 -4.77
N GLY A 261 9.79 9.56 -3.71
CA GLY A 261 8.40 9.12 -3.78
C GLY A 261 8.24 7.65 -4.17
N LEU A 262 9.22 6.80 -3.84
CA LEU A 262 9.12 5.35 -4.03
C LEU A 262 8.02 4.77 -3.14
N LEU A 263 7.20 3.88 -3.68
CA LEU A 263 6.18 3.19 -2.89
C LEU A 263 6.83 2.13 -2.01
N ASN A 264 6.54 2.19 -0.71
CA ASN A 264 6.92 1.13 0.23
C ASN A 264 5.91 -0.03 0.11
N PRO A 265 6.31 -1.24 -0.32
CA PRO A 265 5.40 -2.37 -0.51
C PRO A 265 4.63 -2.78 0.76
N PHE A 266 5.24 -2.66 1.94
CA PHE A 266 4.60 -2.98 3.22
C PHE A 266 3.42 -2.05 3.49
N ILE A 267 3.67 -0.74 3.42
CA ILE A 267 2.62 0.26 3.66
C ILE A 267 1.58 0.22 2.53
N GLN A 268 2.01 -0.06 1.31
CA GLN A 268 1.10 -0.16 0.18
C GLN A 268 0.11 -1.33 0.32
N GLN A 269 0.54 -2.49 0.82
CA GLN A 269 -0.37 -3.60 1.08
C GLN A 269 -1.46 -3.21 2.09
N SER A 270 -1.08 -2.56 3.19
CA SER A 270 -2.03 -2.01 4.17
C SER A 270 -2.97 -0.97 3.54
N ALA A 271 -2.44 -0.06 2.72
CA ALA A 271 -3.23 1.00 2.09
C ALA A 271 -4.29 0.47 1.11
N LEU A 272 -4.05 -0.70 0.50
CA LEU A 272 -5.01 -1.35 -0.42
C LEU A 272 -6.25 -1.88 0.32
N GLN A 273 -6.14 -2.14 1.63
CA GLN A 273 -7.24 -2.65 2.45
C GLN A 273 -8.29 -1.59 2.78
N LEU A 274 -8.00 -0.31 2.55
CA LEU A 274 -8.96 0.78 2.73
C LEU A 274 -10.25 0.60 1.95
N ARG A 275 -10.19 -0.08 0.79
CA ARG A 275 -11.38 -0.41 0.00
C ARG A 275 -12.42 -1.20 0.80
N TRP A 276 -11.98 -2.06 1.71
CA TRP A 276 -12.84 -2.88 2.56
C TRP A 276 -13.13 -2.19 3.89
N LEU A 277 -12.10 -1.55 4.47
CA LEU A 277 -12.21 -0.93 5.79
C LEU A 277 -13.11 0.32 5.80
N ILE A 278 -13.04 1.19 4.78
CA ILE A 278 -13.79 2.44 4.78
C ILE A 278 -15.31 2.18 4.84
N PRO A 279 -15.91 1.34 3.96
CA PRO A 279 -17.34 1.05 4.04
C PRO A 279 -17.75 0.40 5.38
N LEU A 280 -16.93 -0.51 5.91
CA LEU A 280 -17.22 -1.21 7.17
C LEU A 280 -17.11 -0.31 8.41
N LEU A 281 -16.29 0.73 8.37
CA LEU A 281 -15.98 1.58 9.53
C LEU A 281 -16.68 2.94 9.52
N ARG A 282 -17.41 3.28 8.45
CA ARG A 282 -18.01 4.61 8.25
C ARG A 282 -19.17 4.91 9.20
N HIS A 283 -20.06 3.94 9.40
CA HIS A 283 -21.30 4.13 10.15
C HIS A 283 -21.03 4.43 11.62
N SER A 284 -21.90 5.19 12.29
CA SER A 284 -21.69 5.53 13.71
C SER A 284 -21.96 4.33 14.61
N HIS A 285 -23.05 3.61 14.36
CA HIS A 285 -23.51 2.46 15.14
C HIS A 285 -24.00 1.33 14.21
N LEU A 286 -24.03 0.11 14.72
CA LEU A 286 -24.61 -1.04 14.02
C LEU A 286 -26.12 -1.06 14.25
N SER A 287 -26.86 -0.26 13.49
CA SER A 287 -28.32 -0.28 13.44
C SER A 287 -28.83 -1.17 12.30
N PRO A 288 -30.14 -1.48 12.24
CA PRO A 288 -30.75 -2.03 11.02
C PRO A 288 -30.42 -1.21 9.76
N GLU A 289 -30.25 0.11 9.89
CA GLU A 289 -29.88 1.01 8.78
C GLU A 289 -28.49 0.72 8.19
N PHE A 290 -27.55 0.19 8.99
CA PHE A 290 -26.23 -0.21 8.52
C PHE A 290 -26.32 -1.21 7.35
N TRP A 291 -27.19 -2.21 7.50
CA TRP A 291 -27.40 -3.27 6.51
C TRP A 291 -28.06 -2.76 5.22
N CYS A 292 -28.85 -1.70 5.33
CA CYS A 292 -29.55 -1.08 4.21
C CYS A 292 -28.76 0.05 3.54
N SER A 293 -27.54 0.35 4.02
CA SER A 293 -26.74 1.44 3.47
C SER A 293 -26.31 1.18 2.03
N GLU A 294 -26.28 2.24 1.22
CA GLU A 294 -25.89 2.18 -0.20
C GLU A 294 -24.48 1.59 -0.36
N GLU A 295 -23.56 1.92 0.55
CA GLU A 295 -22.20 1.44 0.51
C GLU A 295 -22.08 -0.06 0.75
N LEU A 296 -22.90 -0.64 1.65
CA LEU A 296 -22.92 -2.09 1.86
C LEU A 296 -23.65 -2.81 0.73
N THR A 297 -24.82 -2.31 0.34
CA THR A 297 -25.71 -2.96 -0.65
C THR A 297 -25.16 -2.92 -2.07
N SER A 298 -24.27 -1.98 -2.39
CA SER A 298 -23.54 -1.92 -3.67
C SER A 298 -22.55 -3.09 -3.89
N SER A 299 -22.33 -3.94 -2.88
CA SER A 299 -21.38 -5.05 -2.93
C SER A 299 -21.99 -6.33 -2.37
N ILE A 300 -21.81 -7.45 -3.06
CA ILE A 300 -22.15 -8.77 -2.51
C ILE A 300 -21.20 -9.20 -1.38
N VAL A 301 -20.00 -8.64 -1.33
CA VAL A 301 -18.94 -9.06 -0.38
C VAL A 301 -19.04 -8.36 0.96
N LEU A 302 -19.39 -7.06 0.97
CA LEU A 302 -19.34 -6.25 2.20
C LEU A 302 -20.33 -6.70 3.27
N PRO A 303 -21.61 -7.00 2.95
CA PRO A 303 -22.57 -7.52 3.93
C PRO A 303 -22.14 -8.87 4.49
N LEU A 304 -21.69 -9.80 3.63
CA LEU A 304 -21.22 -11.12 4.06
C LEU A 304 -19.98 -11.02 4.95
N LEU A 305 -19.06 -10.10 4.64
CA LEU A 305 -17.88 -9.85 5.46
C LEU A 305 -18.26 -9.24 6.82
N ALA A 306 -19.22 -8.32 6.87
CA ALA A 306 -19.73 -7.75 8.11
C ALA A 306 -20.42 -8.81 8.98
N ASP A 307 -21.29 -9.63 8.41
CA ASP A 307 -21.94 -10.75 9.10
C ASP A 307 -20.90 -11.73 9.68
N TYR A 308 -19.95 -12.16 8.86
CA TYR A 308 -18.88 -13.04 9.29
C TYR A 308 -18.02 -12.44 10.42
N LEU A 309 -17.77 -11.12 10.37
CA LEU A 309 -17.05 -10.40 11.43
C LEU A 309 -17.83 -10.40 12.75
N ILE A 310 -19.15 -10.21 12.71
CA ILE A 310 -20.01 -10.27 13.90
C ILE A 310 -20.04 -11.69 14.46
N HIS A 311 -20.22 -12.69 13.60
CA HIS A 311 -20.19 -14.11 13.98
C HIS A 311 -18.88 -14.49 14.71
N LEU A 312 -17.74 -14.00 14.23
CA LEU A 312 -16.44 -14.23 14.89
C LEU A 312 -16.37 -13.61 16.29
N VAL A 313 -17.00 -12.46 16.51
CA VAL A 313 -17.07 -11.82 17.83
C VAL A 313 -17.95 -12.63 18.76
N GLU A 314 -19.13 -13.06 18.31
CA GLU A 314 -20.06 -13.91 19.08
C GLU A 314 -19.38 -15.19 19.58
N ILE A 315 -18.68 -15.92 18.70
CA ILE A 315 -17.93 -17.13 19.08
C ILE A 315 -16.84 -16.83 20.11
N SER A 316 -16.13 -15.71 19.95
CA SER A 316 -15.00 -15.37 20.82
C SER A 316 -15.42 -15.08 22.27
N MET A 317 -16.64 -14.59 22.46
CA MET A 317 -17.16 -14.18 23.77
C MET A 317 -17.80 -15.32 24.58
N ARG A 318 -18.00 -16.52 23.99
CA ARG A 318 -18.59 -17.71 24.65
C ARG A 318 -19.88 -17.38 25.44
N LEU A 319 -20.73 -16.53 24.91
CA LEU A 319 -21.97 -16.12 25.59
C LEU A 319 -22.98 -17.28 25.54
N PRO A 320 -23.51 -17.74 26.70
CA PRO A 320 -24.45 -18.87 26.75
C PRO A 320 -25.89 -18.53 26.34
N GLU A 321 -26.22 -17.26 26.11
CA GLU A 321 -27.54 -16.78 25.67
C GLU A 321 -27.42 -15.56 24.75
N PRO A 322 -28.45 -15.24 23.93
CA PRO A 322 -28.48 -14.03 23.11
C PRO A 322 -28.58 -12.79 24.00
N VAL A 323 -27.44 -12.33 24.53
CA VAL A 323 -27.37 -11.02 25.17
C VAL A 323 -27.64 -9.98 24.08
N ALA A 324 -28.74 -9.24 24.26
CA ALA A 324 -29.21 -8.19 23.39
C ALA A 324 -28.05 -7.33 22.85
N LEU A 325 -27.88 -7.31 21.52
CA LEU A 325 -27.24 -6.24 20.75
C LEU A 325 -25.86 -5.71 21.23
N GLY A 326 -25.04 -6.53 21.89
CA GLY A 326 -23.88 -6.03 22.67
C GLY A 326 -22.48 -6.20 22.05
N SER A 327 -22.31 -6.45 20.75
CA SER A 327 -20.94 -6.61 20.22
C SER A 327 -20.72 -5.96 18.86
N ASP A 328 -19.90 -4.91 18.87
CA ASP A 328 -19.51 -4.19 17.69
C ASP A 328 -18.27 -4.86 17.07
N PHE A 329 -18.41 -5.38 15.85
CA PHE A 329 -17.33 -6.07 15.15
C PHE A 329 -16.08 -5.19 14.91
N ARG A 330 -16.22 -3.88 15.08
CA ARG A 330 -15.15 -2.91 14.89
C ARG A 330 -14.20 -2.83 16.09
N LEU A 331 -14.62 -3.29 17.26
CA LEU A 331 -13.78 -3.34 18.46
C LEU A 331 -12.49 -4.18 18.26
N PRO A 332 -12.53 -5.39 17.69
CA PRO A 332 -11.32 -6.15 17.31
C PRO A 332 -10.34 -5.45 16.35
N PHE A 333 -10.80 -4.50 15.51
CA PHE A 333 -9.89 -3.71 14.68
C PHE A 333 -9.05 -2.77 15.54
N LEU A 334 -9.68 -2.10 16.50
CA LEU A 334 -9.05 -1.09 17.36
C LEU A 334 -8.20 -1.73 18.46
N PHE A 335 -8.71 -2.79 19.10
CA PHE A 335 -8.14 -3.42 20.29
C PHE A 335 -7.69 -4.85 19.99
N PRO A 336 -6.38 -5.10 19.76
CA PRO A 336 -5.86 -6.40 19.35
C PRO A 336 -6.12 -7.57 20.31
N SER A 337 -6.37 -7.29 21.59
CA SER A 337 -6.70 -8.31 22.60
C SER A 337 -8.08 -8.94 22.41
N LEU A 338 -8.99 -8.28 21.70
CA LEU A 338 -10.32 -8.78 21.36
C LEU A 338 -10.34 -9.64 20.09
N ARG A 339 -9.21 -9.75 19.37
CA ARG A 339 -9.20 -10.50 18.12
C ARG A 339 -9.26 -12.01 18.39
N PRO A 340 -9.97 -12.79 17.55
CA PRO A 340 -10.05 -14.25 17.68
C PRO A 340 -8.67 -14.92 17.73
N LEU A 341 -8.52 -16.03 18.46
CA LEU A 341 -7.22 -16.69 18.73
C LEU A 341 -6.41 -17.07 17.47
N ARG A 342 -7.06 -17.24 16.31
CA ARG A 342 -6.44 -17.56 15.00
C ARG A 342 -6.26 -16.37 14.07
N SER A 343 -6.76 -15.19 14.42
CA SER A 343 -6.65 -13.96 13.60
C SER A 343 -5.24 -13.41 13.43
N LYS A 344 -4.30 -13.84 14.30
CA LYS A 344 -2.87 -13.50 14.21
C LYS A 344 -2.14 -14.33 13.16
N ASP A 345 -2.76 -15.42 12.69
CA ASP A 345 -2.22 -16.19 11.59
C ASP A 345 -2.28 -15.36 10.31
N ARG A 346 -1.19 -15.38 9.54
CA ARG A 346 -1.12 -14.70 8.25
C ARG A 346 -2.08 -15.31 7.24
N GLU A 347 -2.44 -16.57 7.43
CA GLU A 347 -3.39 -17.28 6.58
C GLU A 347 -4.84 -16.94 6.94
N HIS A 348 -5.08 -16.21 8.02
CA HIS A 348 -6.42 -15.77 8.40
C HIS A 348 -6.97 -14.73 7.39
N PRO A 349 -8.22 -14.86 6.91
CA PRO A 349 -8.80 -13.94 5.91
C PRO A 349 -8.76 -12.46 6.31
N LEU A 350 -8.91 -12.19 7.61
CA LEU A 350 -8.93 -10.82 8.17
C LEU A 350 -7.55 -10.25 8.51
N TYR A 351 -6.48 -11.03 8.37
CA TYR A 351 -5.13 -10.62 8.78
C TYR A 351 -4.72 -9.28 8.17
N LEU A 352 -4.96 -9.10 6.87
CA LEU A 352 -4.61 -7.88 6.15
C LEU A 352 -5.40 -6.67 6.64
N LEU A 353 -6.68 -6.85 6.96
CA LEU A 353 -7.55 -5.78 7.49
C LEU A 353 -7.04 -5.32 8.86
N TYR A 354 -6.72 -6.26 9.76
CA TYR A 354 -6.14 -5.96 11.07
C TYR A 354 -4.78 -5.27 10.95
N GLN A 355 -3.90 -5.78 10.10
CA GLN A 355 -2.58 -5.20 9.88
C GLN A 355 -2.65 -3.77 9.33
N ALA A 356 -3.65 -3.46 8.49
CA ALA A 356 -3.85 -2.12 7.97
C ALA A 356 -4.26 -1.11 9.06
N ILE A 357 -5.16 -1.50 9.96
CA ILE A 357 -5.55 -0.65 11.10
C ILE A 357 -4.40 -0.49 12.10
N ASP A 358 -3.62 -1.54 12.35
CA ASP A 358 -2.47 -1.46 13.25
C ASP A 358 -1.33 -0.58 12.73
N ALA A 359 -1.26 -0.36 11.42
CA ALA A 359 -0.26 0.53 10.82
C ALA A 359 -0.58 2.02 11.01
N LEU A 360 -1.79 2.37 11.46
CA LEU A 360 -2.21 3.75 11.66
C LEU A 360 -1.79 4.26 13.05
N PRO A 361 -1.50 5.57 13.18
CA PRO A 361 -1.31 6.18 14.49
C PRO A 361 -2.62 6.09 15.30
N LYS A 362 -2.49 5.70 16.58
CA LYS A 362 -3.60 5.60 17.52
C LYS A 362 -3.33 6.54 18.69
N ASP A 363 -4.05 7.67 18.74
CA ASP A 363 -4.06 8.57 19.89
C ASP A 363 -5.49 8.72 20.39
N PHE A 364 -5.76 8.17 21.57
CA PHE A 364 -7.08 8.20 22.20
C PHE A 364 -7.16 9.17 23.38
N SER A 365 -6.14 10.02 23.58
CA SER A 365 -6.08 10.96 24.70
C SER A 365 -7.24 11.96 24.72
N THR A 366 -7.75 12.35 23.56
CA THR A 366 -8.85 13.31 23.39
C THR A 366 -10.20 12.65 23.16
N VAL A 367 -10.27 11.32 23.04
CA VAL A 367 -11.52 10.59 22.77
C VAL A 367 -12.45 10.61 24.00
N VAL A 368 -13.72 10.92 23.79
CA VAL A 368 -14.79 10.85 24.79
C VAL A 368 -15.74 9.73 24.38
N ILE A 369 -16.09 8.82 25.29
CA ILE A 369 -16.99 7.70 25.01
C ILE A 369 -18.15 7.68 26.02
N ASN A 370 -19.20 6.94 25.71
CA ASN A 370 -20.26 6.65 26.69
C ASN A 370 -19.85 5.49 27.62
N PRO A 371 -20.47 5.39 28.81
CA PRO A 371 -20.26 4.30 29.75
C PRO A 371 -20.46 2.91 29.13
N GLU A 372 -21.46 2.75 28.24
CA GLU A 372 -21.73 1.47 27.60
C GLU A 372 -20.54 0.99 26.76
N THR A 373 -20.03 1.82 25.84
CA THR A 373 -18.87 1.47 25.02
C THR A 373 -17.66 1.11 25.90
N ALA A 374 -17.47 1.84 27.00
CA ALA A 374 -16.37 1.60 27.93
C ALA A 374 -16.41 0.18 28.52
N MET A 375 -17.60 -0.38 28.81
CA MET A 375 -17.76 -1.71 29.39
C MET A 375 -17.26 -2.85 28.48
N HIS A 376 -17.24 -2.64 27.16
CA HIS A 376 -16.80 -3.63 26.17
C HIS A 376 -15.31 -3.54 25.83
N ILE A 377 -14.60 -2.51 26.31
CA ILE A 377 -13.16 -2.37 26.08
C ILE A 377 -12.40 -3.30 27.02
N PRO A 378 -11.37 -4.02 26.54
CA PRO A 378 -10.59 -4.91 27.37
C PRO A 378 -9.75 -4.13 28.40
N LEU A 379 -9.60 -4.68 29.61
CA LEU A 379 -8.87 -4.06 30.71
C LEU A 379 -7.44 -3.66 30.33
N GLY A 380 -6.79 -4.42 29.45
CA GLY A 380 -5.44 -4.09 28.99
C GLY A 380 -5.36 -2.87 28.07
N SER A 381 -6.49 -2.41 27.50
CA SER A 381 -6.55 -1.23 26.63
C SER A 381 -7.02 0.03 27.35
N ILE A 382 -7.60 -0.09 28.55
CA ILE A 382 -8.03 1.06 29.37
C ILE A 382 -6.96 1.50 30.37
N ILE A 383 -5.74 0.96 30.29
CA ILE A 383 -4.67 1.24 31.25
C ILE A 383 -3.39 1.73 30.57
N ASN A 384 -2.69 2.61 31.27
CA ASN A 384 -1.31 3.01 31.00
C ASN A 384 -0.44 2.52 32.17
N PRO A 385 0.51 1.59 31.95
CA PRO A 385 1.41 1.13 33.00
C PRO A 385 2.41 2.25 33.35
N ILE A 386 2.45 2.66 34.63
CA ILE A 386 3.33 3.74 35.11
C ILE A 386 4.70 3.17 35.54
N ARG A 387 4.72 1.88 35.87
CA ARG A 387 5.88 1.11 36.31
C ARG A 387 5.75 -0.26 35.64
N ASN A 388 6.85 -0.99 35.44
CA ASN A 388 6.86 -2.35 34.83
C ASN A 388 6.13 -3.40 35.70
N PHE A 389 4.90 -3.10 36.10
CA PHE A 389 4.05 -3.91 36.94
C PHE A 389 3.59 -5.12 36.14
N PRO A 390 3.95 -6.34 36.54
CA PRO A 390 3.63 -7.53 35.76
C PRO A 390 2.14 -7.84 35.86
N LEU A 391 1.40 -7.59 34.78
CA LEU A 391 0.02 -8.04 34.62
C LEU A 391 -0.02 -9.39 33.91
N ARG A 392 -0.78 -10.34 34.47
CA ARG A 392 -1.01 -11.63 33.83
C ARG A 392 -1.73 -11.42 32.49
N PRO A 393 -1.30 -12.04 31.38
CA PRO A 393 -1.94 -11.85 30.06
C PRO A 393 -3.44 -12.14 30.03
N SER A 394 -3.93 -13.01 30.93
CA SER A 394 -5.36 -13.31 31.08
C SER A 394 -6.19 -12.11 31.54
N ILE A 395 -5.61 -11.23 32.37
CA ILE A 395 -6.32 -10.05 32.89
C ILE A 395 -6.56 -9.00 31.81
N LEU A 396 -5.60 -8.87 30.87
CA LEU A 396 -5.62 -7.87 29.82
C LEU A 396 -6.73 -8.10 28.79
N LYS A 397 -7.31 -9.31 28.77
CA LYS A 397 -8.38 -9.71 27.87
C LYS A 397 -9.77 -9.63 28.50
N LEU A 398 -9.87 -9.49 29.82
CA LEU A 398 -11.17 -9.34 30.47
C LEU A 398 -11.80 -8.01 30.04
N PRO A 399 -13.11 -7.95 29.80
CA PRO A 399 -13.81 -6.70 29.52
C PRO A 399 -13.81 -5.78 30.75
N ALA A 400 -13.95 -4.48 30.54
CA ALA A 400 -14.04 -3.52 31.63
C ALA A 400 -15.24 -3.80 32.55
N SER A 401 -16.33 -4.36 32.02
CA SER A 401 -17.49 -4.82 32.78
C SER A 401 -17.16 -5.85 33.88
N SER A 402 -16.03 -6.57 33.77
CA SER A 402 -15.58 -7.48 34.83
C SER A 402 -15.12 -6.72 36.09
N ALA A 403 -14.64 -5.48 35.97
CA ALA A 403 -14.07 -4.68 37.05
C ALA A 403 -14.89 -3.42 37.40
N TYR A 404 -15.69 -2.92 36.47
CA TYR A 404 -16.51 -1.72 36.59
C TYR A 404 -17.99 -2.03 36.34
N ILE A 405 -18.85 -1.14 36.82
CA ILE A 405 -20.30 -1.16 36.62
C ILE A 405 -20.79 0.27 36.34
N ILE A 406 -21.84 0.40 35.54
CA ILE A 406 -22.50 1.67 35.27
C ILE A 406 -23.45 1.97 36.43
N ASP A 407 -23.32 3.15 37.01
CA ASP A 407 -24.25 3.63 38.02
C ASP A 407 -25.55 4.09 37.34
N SER A 408 -26.69 3.50 37.72
CA SER A 408 -27.98 3.76 37.09
C SER A 408 -28.55 5.15 37.38
N GLU A 409 -28.14 5.78 38.48
CA GLU A 409 -28.66 7.08 38.91
C GLU A 409 -27.94 8.23 38.21
N PHE A 410 -26.62 8.10 38.02
CA PHE A 410 -25.78 9.19 37.53
C PHE A 410 -25.05 8.89 36.21
N ASN A 411 -25.28 7.71 35.62
CA ASN A 411 -24.75 7.27 34.32
C ASN A 411 -23.22 7.47 34.17
N PHE A 412 -22.46 7.18 35.23
CA PHE A 412 -21.01 7.13 35.22
C PHE A 412 -20.52 5.73 35.61
N THR A 413 -19.28 5.40 35.24
CA THR A 413 -18.68 4.10 35.52
C THR A 413 -17.96 4.12 36.87
N ARG A 414 -18.34 3.23 37.79
CA ARG A 414 -17.68 3.06 39.09
C ARG A 414 -17.05 1.67 39.21
N PRO A 415 -15.98 1.50 40.01
CA PRO A 415 -15.43 0.18 40.27
C PRO A 415 -16.46 -0.71 41.00
N ARG A 416 -16.45 -2.01 40.70
CA ARG A 416 -17.28 -2.99 41.39
C ARG A 416 -16.80 -3.21 42.82
N SER A 417 -17.76 -3.40 43.73
CA SER A 417 -17.49 -3.84 45.10
C SER A 417 -17.00 -5.29 45.14
N ASN A 418 -16.41 -5.71 46.26
CA ASN A 418 -15.91 -7.09 46.40
C ASN A 418 -16.98 -8.18 46.24
N LEU A 419 -18.26 -7.83 46.47
CA LEU A 419 -19.43 -8.71 46.32
C LEU A 419 -19.96 -8.71 44.87
N GLU A 420 -19.80 -7.60 44.16
CA GLU A 420 -20.24 -7.44 42.76
C GLU A 420 -19.30 -8.11 41.74
N ILE A 421 -18.12 -8.58 42.17
CA ILE A 421 -17.12 -9.22 41.30
C ILE A 421 -17.40 -10.73 41.21
N VAL A 422 -17.99 -11.14 40.08
CA VAL A 422 -18.34 -12.55 39.80
C VAL A 422 -17.27 -13.24 38.95
N GLN A 423 -16.79 -12.58 37.89
CA GLN A 423 -15.87 -13.18 36.91
C GLN A 423 -14.41 -13.02 37.35
N SER A 424 -13.66 -14.12 37.40
CA SER A 424 -12.22 -14.12 37.73
C SER A 424 -11.85 -13.26 38.96
N PRO A 425 -12.49 -13.46 40.12
CA PRO A 425 -12.48 -12.51 41.23
C PRO A 425 -11.08 -12.21 41.77
N ARG A 426 -10.20 -13.21 41.80
CA ARG A 426 -8.80 -13.01 42.21
C ARG A 426 -8.05 -12.04 41.29
N LEU A 427 -8.23 -12.18 39.97
CA LEU A 427 -7.57 -11.34 38.99
C LEU A 427 -8.13 -9.91 39.05
N VAL A 428 -9.46 -9.76 39.01
CA VAL A 428 -10.10 -8.44 39.05
C VAL A 428 -9.77 -7.68 40.33
N LYS A 429 -9.79 -8.34 41.50
CA LYS A 429 -9.41 -7.71 42.78
C LYS A 429 -7.94 -7.23 42.76
N MET A 430 -7.04 -8.02 42.19
CA MET A 430 -5.63 -7.63 42.02
C MET A 430 -5.48 -6.42 41.09
N PHE A 431 -6.26 -6.36 40.00
CA PHE A 431 -6.29 -5.20 39.10
C PHE A 431 -6.78 -3.93 39.77
N LEU A 432 -7.93 -3.98 40.45
CA LEU A 432 -8.49 -2.82 41.16
C LEU A 432 -7.57 -2.35 42.29
N LYS A 433 -6.90 -3.29 42.98
CA LYS A 433 -5.86 -2.97 43.97
C LYS A 433 -4.69 -2.24 43.30
N ALA A 434 -4.20 -2.72 42.17
CA ALA A 434 -3.09 -2.08 41.45
C ALA A 434 -3.42 -0.66 40.96
N ILE A 435 -4.67 -0.37 40.60
CA ILE A 435 -5.13 1.00 40.30
C ILE A 435 -5.12 1.86 41.56
N ARG A 436 -5.68 1.34 42.67
CA ARG A 436 -5.76 2.06 43.95
C ARG A 436 -4.38 2.40 44.53
N ASP A 437 -3.45 1.47 44.40
CA ASP A 437 -2.07 1.61 44.89
C ASP A 437 -1.20 2.46 43.93
N GLY A 438 -1.76 2.99 42.85
CA GLY A 438 -1.06 3.84 41.89
C GLY A 438 -0.05 3.12 41.00
N HIS A 439 -0.12 1.79 40.90
CA HIS A 439 0.72 1.00 39.99
C HIS A 439 0.23 1.05 38.54
N LEU A 440 -1.07 1.27 38.34
CA LEU A 440 -1.72 1.40 37.03
C LEU A 440 -2.51 2.71 36.96
N GLN A 441 -2.45 3.39 35.82
CA GLN A 441 -3.29 4.55 35.52
C GLN A 441 -4.34 4.17 34.49
N LEU A 442 -5.57 4.67 34.67
CA LEU A 442 -6.60 4.55 33.63
C LEU A 442 -6.28 5.47 32.46
N ALA A 443 -6.56 5.01 31.25
CA ALA A 443 -6.45 5.81 30.05
C ALA A 443 -7.43 6.99 30.11
N PRO A 444 -7.07 8.19 29.61
CA PRO A 444 -7.92 9.38 29.71
C PRO A 444 -9.35 9.19 29.19
N PHE A 445 -9.53 8.47 28.06
CA PHE A 445 -10.84 8.22 27.50
C PHE A 445 -11.76 7.37 28.41
N PHE A 446 -11.18 6.47 29.22
CA PHE A 446 -11.94 5.64 30.16
C PHE A 446 -12.16 6.39 31.47
N LEU A 447 -11.17 7.15 31.96
CA LEU A 447 -11.33 7.97 33.16
C LEU A 447 -12.49 8.96 33.04
N ARG A 448 -12.72 9.50 31.83
CA ARG A 448 -13.85 10.39 31.53
C ARG A 448 -15.22 9.73 31.72
N THR A 449 -15.34 8.40 31.65
CA THR A 449 -16.61 7.75 31.97
C THR A 449 -16.84 7.63 33.47
N CYS A 450 -15.80 7.77 34.30
CA CYS A 450 -15.91 7.74 35.77
C CYS A 450 -16.32 9.09 36.39
N ILE A 451 -16.34 10.16 35.60
CA ILE A 451 -16.70 11.50 36.09
C ILE A 451 -18.20 11.67 35.92
N ALA A 452 -18.89 12.02 37.00
CA ALA A 452 -20.32 12.32 36.98
C ALA A 452 -20.62 13.42 35.96
N GLN A 453 -21.73 13.29 35.22
CA GLN A 453 -22.10 14.22 34.16
C GLN A 453 -22.16 15.68 34.63
N SER A 454 -22.65 15.91 35.84
CA SER A 454 -22.72 17.24 36.47
C SER A 454 -21.34 17.89 36.64
N LEU A 455 -20.25 17.11 36.68
CA LEU A 455 -18.89 17.59 36.93
C LEU A 455 -18.01 17.59 35.68
N ALA A 456 -18.50 17.11 34.53
CA ALA A 456 -17.70 16.97 33.31
C ALA A 456 -17.13 18.30 32.79
N HIS A 457 -17.84 19.41 33.03
CA HIS A 457 -17.40 20.77 32.69
C HIS A 457 -16.26 21.29 33.58
N LEU A 458 -16.10 20.74 34.78
CA LEU A 458 -15.03 21.07 35.73
C LEU A 458 -13.78 20.20 35.53
N ALA A 459 -13.86 19.15 34.72
CA ALA A 459 -12.73 18.30 34.40
C ALA A 459 -11.69 19.04 33.54
N SER A 460 -10.42 18.63 33.62
CA SER A 460 -9.34 19.17 32.77
C SER A 460 -8.77 18.06 31.86
N PRO A 461 -8.88 18.16 30.53
CA PRO A 461 -9.65 19.17 29.79
C PRO A 461 -11.16 18.93 29.92
N ALA A 462 -11.95 20.01 29.89
CA ALA A 462 -13.41 19.93 29.93
C ALA A 462 -13.94 19.21 28.68
N TYR A 463 -15.02 18.47 28.83
CA TYR A 463 -15.61 17.70 27.72
C TYR A 463 -17.12 17.53 27.89
N ILE A 464 -17.78 17.16 26.80
CA ILE A 464 -19.22 16.90 26.74
C ILE A 464 -19.44 15.38 26.77
N PRO A 465 -20.09 14.82 27.81
CA PRO A 465 -20.41 13.39 27.90
C PRO A 465 -21.33 12.92 26.76
N VAL A 466 -21.25 11.63 26.42
CA VAL A 466 -22.10 11.00 25.40
C VAL A 466 -23.23 10.23 26.11
N LEU A 467 -24.48 10.58 25.80
CA LEU A 467 -25.64 10.21 26.63
C LEU A 467 -26.45 9.01 26.17
N HIS A 468 -26.24 8.48 24.96
CA HIS A 468 -27.01 7.33 24.48
C HIS A 468 -26.45 6.01 25.03
N HIS A 469 -27.30 4.97 25.08
CA HIS A 469 -26.94 3.64 25.56
C HIS A 469 -26.40 2.69 24.48
N ASN A 470 -26.35 3.10 23.21
CA ASN A 470 -25.78 2.28 22.15
C ASN A 470 -24.25 2.28 22.18
N ILE A 471 -23.61 1.16 21.83
CA ILE A 471 -22.15 1.09 21.62
C ILE A 471 -21.77 1.99 20.43
N ASP A 472 -20.84 2.93 20.63
CA ASP A 472 -20.35 3.86 19.61
C ASP A 472 -18.83 3.95 19.62
N VAL A 473 -18.23 3.25 18.65
CA VAL A 473 -16.77 3.23 18.41
C VAL A 473 -16.31 4.23 17.35
N SER A 474 -17.22 5.03 16.78
CA SER A 474 -16.92 5.96 15.69
C SER A 474 -15.86 7.00 16.08
N ARG A 475 -15.83 7.41 17.35
CA ARG A 475 -14.83 8.36 17.87
C ARG A 475 -13.43 7.77 17.91
N PHE A 476 -13.28 6.49 18.22
CA PHE A 476 -11.99 5.80 18.11
C PHE A 476 -11.54 5.68 16.65
N ILE A 477 -12.46 5.36 15.74
CA ILE A 477 -12.16 5.25 14.30
C ILE A 477 -11.71 6.62 13.74
N LYS A 478 -12.40 7.70 14.13
CA LYS A 478 -12.00 9.08 13.79
C LYS A 478 -10.62 9.41 14.34
N ALA A 479 -10.31 8.99 15.57
CA ALA A 479 -8.99 9.18 16.18
C ALA A 479 -7.87 8.40 15.46
N CYS A 480 -8.19 7.27 14.80
CA CYS A 480 -7.29 6.60 13.87
C CYS A 480 -7.12 7.32 12.51
N THR A 481 -7.67 8.54 12.36
CA THR A 481 -7.59 9.38 11.14
C THR A 481 -8.17 8.75 9.88
N LEU A 482 -9.08 7.79 10.04
CA LEU A 482 -9.76 7.11 8.93
C LEU A 482 -10.89 7.94 8.30
N ALA A 483 -11.37 8.98 8.99
CA ALA A 483 -12.37 9.93 8.49
C ALA A 483 -12.26 11.31 9.21
N PRO A 484 -11.15 12.05 9.04
CA PRO A 484 -10.86 13.25 9.83
C PRO A 484 -11.81 14.44 9.57
N SER A 485 -12.54 14.45 8.45
CA SER A 485 -13.40 15.59 8.06
C SER A 485 -14.58 15.19 7.16
N GLY A 486 -15.14 13.99 7.34
CA GLY A 486 -16.23 13.47 6.50
C GLY A 486 -15.84 13.07 5.07
N LYS A 487 -14.55 13.20 4.71
CA LYS A 487 -13.99 12.70 3.45
C LYS A 487 -13.19 11.43 3.69
N ASP A 488 -13.31 10.50 2.75
CA ASP A 488 -12.55 9.25 2.75
C ASP A 488 -11.07 9.50 2.61
N ILE A 489 -10.30 8.77 3.40
CA ILE A 489 -8.86 8.76 3.28
C ILE A 489 -8.42 8.08 1.98
N SER A 490 -7.63 8.78 1.17
CA SER A 490 -7.01 8.20 -0.01
C SER A 490 -5.85 7.27 0.37
N SER A 491 -5.51 6.29 -0.48
CA SER A 491 -4.30 5.47 -0.27
C SER A 491 -3.01 6.30 -0.20
N LYS A 492 -2.99 7.51 -0.77
CA LYS A 492 -1.87 8.45 -0.67
C LYS A 492 -1.76 9.06 0.72
N GLU A 493 -2.87 9.45 1.32
CA GLU A 493 -2.93 9.99 2.68
C GLU A 493 -2.64 8.90 3.71
N PHE A 494 -3.20 7.70 3.54
CA PHE A 494 -2.88 6.55 4.38
C PHE A 494 -1.37 6.28 4.45
N ARG A 495 -0.72 6.22 3.28
CA ARG A 495 0.74 6.08 3.21
C ARG A 495 1.50 7.23 3.86
N LYS A 496 0.90 8.41 4.00
CA LYS A 496 1.52 9.56 4.67
C LYS A 496 1.43 9.38 6.19
N LEU A 497 0.31 8.88 6.71
CA LEU A 497 0.07 8.64 8.13
C LEU A 497 0.90 7.48 8.69
N CYS A 498 1.02 6.37 7.96
CA CYS A 498 1.77 5.20 8.39
C CYS A 498 3.30 5.38 8.34
N ARG A 499 3.79 6.59 8.03
CA ARG A 499 5.23 6.84 8.04
C ARG A 499 5.67 6.98 9.48
N PRO A 500 6.81 6.39 9.86
CA PRO A 500 7.44 6.79 11.11
C PRO A 500 7.67 8.31 11.08
N PRO A 501 7.55 9.00 12.23
CA PRO A 501 8.01 10.38 12.31
C PRO A 501 9.44 10.40 11.77
N THR A 502 9.67 11.22 10.76
CA THR A 502 11.02 11.38 10.21
C THR A 502 11.94 11.69 11.39
N PRO A 503 13.06 10.98 11.57
CA PRO A 503 14.04 11.41 12.56
C PRO A 503 14.31 12.89 12.31
N GLU A 504 14.36 13.67 13.39
CA GLU A 504 14.69 15.09 13.40
C GLU A 504 16.17 15.31 12.98
N SER A 505 16.62 14.68 11.89
CA SER A 505 17.70 15.22 11.09
C SER A 505 17.03 16.14 10.07
N PRO A 506 17.22 17.46 10.14
CA PRO A 506 16.52 18.38 9.26
C PRO A 506 16.83 18.01 7.81
N PRO A 507 15.92 18.16 6.84
CA PRO A 507 16.41 18.54 5.54
C PRO A 507 16.98 19.95 5.71
N SER A 508 18.17 20.22 5.20
CA SER A 508 18.68 21.59 5.08
C SER A 508 17.76 22.52 4.25
N LEU A 509 16.69 21.97 3.64
CA LEU A 509 15.78 22.63 2.72
C LEU A 509 14.31 22.45 3.12
N SER A 510 13.56 23.55 3.06
CA SER A 510 12.10 23.55 3.23
C SER A 510 11.38 22.82 2.10
N SER A 511 10.09 22.55 2.29
CA SER A 511 9.27 21.88 1.27
C SER A 511 9.17 22.66 -0.04
N THR A 512 9.17 24.00 0.03
CA THR A 512 9.13 24.87 -1.16
C THR A 512 10.43 24.79 -1.94
N LYS A 513 11.57 24.80 -1.24
CA LYS A 513 12.90 24.69 -1.85
C LYS A 513 13.11 23.34 -2.54
N TRP A 514 12.70 22.24 -1.92
CA TRP A 514 12.74 20.93 -2.58
C TRP A 514 11.90 20.89 -3.85
N LEU A 515 10.69 21.47 -3.84
CA LEU A 515 9.87 21.55 -5.05
C LEU A 515 10.54 22.39 -6.14
N SER A 516 11.17 23.51 -5.76
CA SER A 516 11.97 24.33 -6.67
C SER A 516 13.11 23.53 -7.32
N PHE A 517 13.89 22.79 -6.53
CA PHE A 517 14.96 21.92 -7.03
C PHE A 517 14.51 20.95 -8.12
N TRP A 518 13.35 20.31 -7.93
CA TRP A 518 12.82 19.35 -8.91
C TRP A 518 12.24 20.00 -10.17
N ARG A 519 11.94 21.31 -10.12
CA ARG A 519 11.42 22.12 -11.23
C ARG A 519 12.53 22.80 -12.03
N PHE A 520 13.72 22.97 -11.47
CA PHE A 520 14.85 23.54 -12.21
C PHE A 520 15.05 22.82 -13.54
N PRO A 521 15.23 23.55 -14.65
CA PRO A 521 15.42 22.97 -15.96
C PRO A 521 16.87 22.50 -16.09
N ILE A 522 17.28 21.51 -15.31
CA ILE A 522 18.65 20.98 -15.31
C ILE A 522 18.69 19.56 -15.86
N HIS A 523 19.77 19.26 -16.60
CA HIS A 523 20.00 17.94 -17.17
C HIS A 523 20.04 16.86 -16.06
N LEU A 524 19.53 15.67 -16.39
CA LEU A 524 19.35 14.59 -15.41
C LEU A 524 20.65 14.15 -14.73
N GLN A 525 21.77 14.19 -15.46
CA GLN A 525 23.09 13.84 -14.92
C GLN A 525 23.55 14.87 -13.87
N ALA A 526 23.44 16.16 -14.18
CA ALA A 526 23.78 17.25 -13.25
C ALA A 526 22.88 17.23 -12.00
N ARG A 527 21.56 17.05 -12.18
CA ARG A 527 20.61 16.89 -11.08
C ARG A 527 20.97 15.72 -10.17
N THR A 528 21.46 14.62 -10.75
CA THR A 528 21.84 13.43 -9.98
C THR A 528 23.03 13.71 -9.08
N VAL A 529 24.05 14.43 -9.57
CA VAL A 529 25.21 14.84 -8.75
C VAL A 529 24.77 15.78 -7.64
N TRP A 530 23.99 16.82 -7.95
CA TRP A 530 23.52 17.79 -6.96
C TRP A 530 22.61 17.15 -5.91
N TYR A 531 21.73 16.23 -6.31
CA TYR A 531 20.89 15.48 -5.36
C TYR A 531 21.74 14.68 -4.37
N ARG A 532 22.86 14.09 -4.81
CA ARG A 532 23.77 13.36 -3.91
C ARG A 532 24.48 14.28 -2.93
N VAL A 533 24.83 15.50 -3.37
CA VAL A 533 25.39 16.54 -2.48
C VAL A 533 24.40 16.89 -1.37
N LEU A 534 23.14 17.16 -1.72
CA LEU A 534 22.09 17.51 -0.76
C LEU A 534 21.79 16.41 0.27
N HIS A 535 22.11 15.16 -0.05
CA HIS A 535 21.94 14.00 0.85
C HIS A 535 23.23 13.54 1.53
N GLY A 536 24.36 14.23 1.32
CA GLY A 536 25.66 13.82 1.86
C GLY A 536 26.11 12.44 1.37
N LYS A 537 25.75 12.07 0.13
CA LYS A 537 26.08 10.78 -0.52
C LYS A 537 26.99 10.96 -1.74
N LEU A 538 27.80 12.00 -1.74
CA LEU A 538 28.87 12.15 -2.71
C LEU A 538 30.00 11.15 -2.39
N ALA A 539 30.64 10.61 -3.42
CA ALA A 539 31.72 9.62 -3.29
C ALA A 539 33.08 10.32 -3.03
N THR A 540 33.20 11.03 -1.92
CA THR A 540 34.44 11.71 -1.54
C THR A 540 35.47 10.71 -1.04
N ARG A 541 36.78 10.98 -1.20
CA ARG A 541 37.81 10.03 -0.72
C ARG A 541 37.70 9.73 0.78
N SER A 542 37.36 10.70 1.63
CA SER A 542 37.11 10.44 3.05
C SER A 542 35.96 9.45 3.32
N THR A 543 34.90 9.50 2.50
CA THR A 543 33.77 8.58 2.60
C THR A 543 34.14 7.21 2.03
N LEU A 544 34.85 7.19 0.90
CA LEU A 544 35.29 5.96 0.25
C LEU A 544 36.32 5.21 1.12
N PHE A 545 37.29 5.89 1.71
CA PHE A 545 38.27 5.32 2.65
C PHE A 545 37.59 4.60 3.83
N LYS A 546 36.53 5.21 4.39
CA LYS A 546 35.75 4.59 5.48
C LYS A 546 34.94 3.37 5.04
N LEU A 547 34.48 3.32 3.79
CA LEU A 547 33.58 2.27 3.30
C LEU A 547 34.30 1.15 2.53
N LEU A 548 35.45 1.45 1.94
CA LEU A 548 36.24 0.59 1.05
C LEU A 548 37.75 0.82 1.29
N PRO A 549 38.26 0.56 2.51
CA PRO A 549 39.66 0.84 2.86
C PRO A 549 40.68 0.04 2.04
N GLU A 550 40.27 -1.09 1.45
CA GLU A 550 41.14 -1.90 0.58
C GLU A 550 41.35 -1.28 -0.82
N LEU A 551 40.41 -0.45 -1.28
CA LEU A 551 40.44 0.18 -2.62
C LEU A 551 40.92 1.64 -2.56
N VAL A 552 40.75 2.29 -1.41
CA VAL A 552 41.17 3.67 -1.19
C VAL A 552 42.16 3.67 -0.04
N ASP A 553 43.41 3.92 -0.38
CA ASP A 553 44.59 3.92 0.48
C ASP A 553 44.64 5.06 1.50
N SER A 554 44.01 6.20 1.20
CA SER A 554 44.07 7.41 2.05
C SER A 554 42.81 8.28 1.91
N PRO A 555 42.33 8.94 2.99
CA PRO A 555 41.24 9.91 2.93
C PRO A 555 41.64 11.27 2.30
N GLN A 556 42.92 11.46 1.96
CA GLN A 556 43.44 12.71 1.43
C GLN A 556 42.99 12.98 -0.01
N CYS A 557 42.95 14.25 -0.40
CA CYS A 557 42.58 14.70 -1.73
C CYS A 557 43.61 14.29 -2.79
N ALA A 558 43.13 13.72 -3.90
CA ALA A 558 43.99 13.34 -5.03
C ALA A 558 44.31 14.51 -5.98
N VAL A 559 43.63 15.65 -5.83
CA VAL A 559 43.70 16.77 -6.78
C VAL A 559 44.67 17.85 -6.35
N CYS A 560 44.76 18.15 -5.05
CA CYS A 560 45.64 19.20 -4.53
C CYS A 560 46.87 18.60 -3.84
N THR A 561 47.95 19.37 -3.79
CA THR A 561 49.22 18.98 -3.16
C THR A 561 49.22 19.17 -1.63
N LEU A 562 48.12 19.67 -1.06
CA LEU A 562 48.04 20.09 0.35
C LEU A 562 47.84 18.93 1.34
N SER A 563 47.74 17.68 0.88
CA SER A 563 47.48 16.50 1.72
C SER A 563 46.24 16.63 2.64
N ALA A 564 45.27 17.48 2.25
CA ALA A 564 44.05 17.73 3.01
C ALA A 564 43.05 16.56 2.87
N ILE A 565 42.25 16.31 3.91
CA ILE A 565 41.17 15.31 3.86
C ILE A 565 40.10 15.75 2.85
N GLU A 566 39.74 14.89 1.90
CA GLU A 566 38.69 15.20 0.95
C GLU A 566 37.31 14.83 1.51
N ASP A 567 36.70 15.75 2.24
CA ASP A 567 35.28 15.71 2.61
C ASP A 567 34.39 16.36 1.53
N THR A 568 33.11 16.60 1.83
CA THR A 568 32.18 17.17 0.84
C THR A 568 32.52 18.61 0.48
N ASP A 569 32.90 19.43 1.46
CA ASP A 569 33.21 20.84 1.23
C ASP A 569 34.54 20.97 0.46
N HIS A 570 35.56 20.17 0.82
CA HIS A 570 36.81 20.09 0.06
C HIS A 570 36.63 19.51 -1.35
N PHE A 571 35.76 18.53 -1.53
CA PHE A 571 35.44 18.02 -2.86
C PHE A 571 34.84 19.10 -3.74
N LEU A 572 33.97 19.95 -3.18
CA LEU A 572 33.18 20.92 -3.94
C LEU A 572 33.93 22.23 -4.20
N TYR A 573 34.59 22.80 -3.19
CA TYR A 573 35.16 24.15 -3.30
C TYR A 573 36.38 24.47 -2.42
N ASP A 574 36.70 23.76 -1.33
CA ASP A 574 37.91 24.13 -0.54
C ASP A 574 39.22 23.67 -1.20
N CYS A 575 39.15 22.77 -2.18
CA CYS A 575 40.29 22.34 -2.99
C CYS A 575 40.73 23.47 -3.95
N PRO A 576 41.99 23.98 -3.88
CA PRO A 576 42.40 25.16 -4.66
C PRO A 576 42.19 25.03 -6.18
N PRO A 577 42.55 23.92 -6.85
CA PRO A 577 42.26 23.73 -8.28
C PRO A 577 40.77 23.76 -8.61
N LYS A 578 39.90 23.22 -7.75
CA LYS A 578 38.44 23.22 -7.95
C LYS A 578 37.84 24.60 -7.67
N MET A 579 38.39 25.32 -6.69
CA MET A 579 38.01 26.71 -6.39
C MET A 579 38.32 27.64 -7.56
N LEU A 580 39.44 27.47 -8.26
CA LEU A 580 39.76 28.26 -9.46
C LEU A 580 38.68 28.12 -10.54
N VAL A 581 38.17 26.91 -10.78
CA VAL A 581 37.06 26.68 -11.74
C VAL A 581 35.84 27.51 -11.36
N TRP A 582 35.47 27.55 -10.07
CA TRP A 582 34.37 28.38 -9.61
C TRP A 582 34.67 29.87 -9.78
N LYS A 583 35.85 30.35 -9.39
CA LYS A 583 36.24 31.76 -9.52
C LYS A 583 36.18 32.28 -10.95
N GLU A 584 36.63 31.47 -11.92
CA GLU A 584 36.63 31.81 -13.35
C GLU A 584 35.22 31.87 -13.96
N LEU A 585 34.32 30.97 -13.54
CA LEU A 585 32.97 30.87 -14.11
C LEU A 585 31.91 31.67 -13.34
N TRP A 586 32.21 32.10 -12.11
CA TRP A 586 31.27 32.84 -11.27
C TRP A 586 30.84 34.18 -11.86
N PRO A 587 31.75 35.04 -12.39
CA PRO A 587 31.38 36.33 -12.97
C PRO A 587 30.49 36.20 -14.22
N ILE A 588 30.55 35.06 -14.90
CA ILE A 588 29.67 34.77 -16.04
C ILE A 588 28.22 34.64 -15.55
N LEU A 589 28.00 34.00 -14.41
CA LEU A 589 26.67 33.69 -13.90
C LEU A 589 26.08 34.79 -13.01
N PHE A 590 26.92 35.54 -12.29
CA PHE A 590 26.51 36.45 -11.23
C PHE A 590 27.28 37.76 -11.28
N SER A 591 26.61 38.85 -10.91
CA SER A 591 27.24 40.18 -10.79
C SER A 591 28.12 40.31 -9.54
N SER A 592 27.85 39.50 -8.51
CA SER A 592 28.63 39.48 -7.26
C SER A 592 30.01 38.82 -7.43
N GLN A 593 31.00 39.27 -6.65
CA GLN A 593 32.29 38.59 -6.57
C GLN A 593 32.14 37.18 -5.95
N PHE A 594 33.00 36.26 -6.38
CA PHE A 594 32.99 34.89 -5.87
C PHE A 594 33.28 34.84 -4.36
N SER A 595 32.45 34.11 -3.62
CA SER A 595 32.69 33.75 -2.23
C SER A 595 32.24 32.31 -1.98
N ALA A 596 33.07 31.53 -1.26
CA ALA A 596 32.70 30.17 -0.84
C ALA A 596 31.39 30.15 -0.03
N SER A 597 31.12 31.21 0.74
CA SER A 597 29.87 31.35 1.50
C SER A 597 28.64 31.46 0.58
N LEU A 598 28.74 32.21 -0.52
CA LEU A 598 27.67 32.35 -1.51
C LEU A 598 27.45 31.05 -2.27
N LEU A 599 28.54 30.36 -2.65
CA LEU A 599 28.44 29.04 -3.27
C LEU A 599 27.77 28.01 -2.34
N LYS A 600 28.10 28.02 -1.04
CA LYS A 600 27.45 27.15 -0.05
C LYS A 600 25.95 27.45 0.07
N LYS A 601 25.55 28.72 0.05
CA LYS A 601 24.12 29.12 0.00
C LYS A 601 23.46 28.62 -1.30
N ALA A 602 24.10 28.77 -2.45
CA ALA A 602 23.57 28.29 -3.73
C ALA A 602 23.39 26.77 -3.75
N LEU A 603 24.40 26.01 -3.32
CA LEU A 603 24.39 24.54 -3.37
C LEU A 603 23.45 23.89 -2.34
N PHE A 604 23.46 24.38 -1.09
CA PHE A 604 22.77 23.70 0.02
C PHE A 604 21.48 24.39 0.47
N LYS A 605 21.31 25.68 0.15
CA LYS A 605 20.09 26.46 0.45
C LYS A 605 19.30 26.85 -0.80
N LEU A 606 19.81 26.60 -2.01
CA LEU A 606 19.18 26.99 -3.28
C LEU A 606 18.89 28.50 -3.36
N GLU A 607 19.76 29.29 -2.75
CA GLU A 607 19.72 30.76 -2.76
C GLU A 607 20.82 31.26 -3.69
N PHE A 608 20.42 31.88 -4.80
CA PHE A 608 21.34 32.36 -5.83
C PHE A 608 21.52 33.88 -5.72
N PRO A 609 22.73 34.41 -5.94
CA PRO A 609 22.94 35.84 -6.14
C PRO A 609 22.22 36.36 -7.39
N ASP A 610 22.15 37.68 -7.53
CA ASP A 610 21.63 38.33 -8.72
C ASP A 610 22.41 37.90 -9.97
N SER A 611 21.66 37.50 -11.01
CA SER A 611 22.23 37.11 -12.29
C SER A 611 22.94 38.29 -12.95
N SER A 612 24.02 38.02 -13.67
CA SER A 612 24.61 39.01 -14.58
C SER A 612 23.59 39.41 -15.66
N LEU A 613 23.50 40.69 -15.99
CA LEU A 613 22.55 41.23 -16.99
C LEU A 613 22.75 40.65 -18.40
N GLU A 614 23.91 40.03 -18.67
CA GLU A 614 24.30 39.52 -19.99
C GLU A 614 23.90 38.05 -20.24
N THR A 615 23.42 37.31 -19.24
CA THR A 615 23.11 35.88 -19.41
C THR A 615 21.61 35.55 -19.34
N GLU A 616 21.08 34.97 -20.41
CA GLU A 616 19.73 34.34 -20.42
C GLU A 616 19.68 32.99 -19.66
N ILE A 617 20.79 32.58 -19.03
CA ILE A 617 20.94 31.25 -18.45
C ILE A 617 20.43 31.25 -17.00
N PRO A 618 19.48 30.37 -16.62
CA PRO A 618 19.04 30.27 -15.24
C PRO A 618 20.19 29.90 -14.28
N SER A 619 20.33 30.61 -13.16
CA SER A 619 21.44 30.42 -12.19
C SER A 619 21.62 28.97 -11.73
N ALA A 620 20.52 28.24 -11.52
CA ALA A 620 20.54 26.84 -11.13
C ALA A 620 21.20 25.94 -12.19
N VAL A 621 21.04 26.26 -13.47
CA VAL A 621 21.68 25.56 -14.59
C VAL A 621 23.18 25.82 -14.59
N GLY A 622 23.56 27.08 -14.39
CA GLY A 622 24.95 27.51 -14.18
C GLY A 622 25.66 26.64 -13.15
N ILE A 623 25.16 26.69 -11.92
CA ILE A 623 25.68 25.94 -10.78
C ILE A 623 25.71 24.42 -11.07
N ALA A 624 24.63 23.86 -11.60
CA ALA A 624 24.55 22.42 -11.87
C ALA A 624 25.56 21.95 -12.94
N SER A 625 25.82 22.77 -13.95
CA SER A 625 26.75 22.46 -15.05
C SER A 625 28.20 22.52 -14.59
N ILE A 626 28.55 23.52 -13.79
CA ILE A 626 29.88 23.62 -13.18
C ILE A 626 30.11 22.42 -12.25
N LEU A 627 29.13 22.11 -11.38
CA LEU A 627 29.18 20.97 -10.47
C LEU A 627 29.39 19.65 -11.23
N LEU A 628 28.66 19.43 -12.32
CA LEU A 628 28.81 18.24 -13.16
C LEU A 628 30.20 18.16 -13.79
N SER A 629 30.76 19.29 -14.23
CA SER A 629 32.07 19.35 -14.88
C SER A 629 33.21 19.07 -13.89
N ILE A 630 33.15 19.66 -12.69
CA ILE A 630 34.09 19.36 -11.60
C ILE A 630 34.00 17.87 -11.23
N TRP A 631 32.78 17.33 -11.10
CA TRP A 631 32.57 15.93 -10.79
C TRP A 631 33.16 14.99 -11.85
N ARG A 632 32.92 15.28 -13.14
CA ARG A 632 33.47 14.49 -14.26
C ARG A 632 34.99 14.53 -14.28
N ALA A 633 35.59 15.71 -14.14
CA ALA A 633 37.04 15.88 -14.15
C ALA A 633 37.70 15.17 -12.95
N HIS A 634 37.11 15.27 -11.76
CA HIS A 634 37.61 14.55 -10.58
C HIS A 634 37.60 13.03 -10.79
N PHE A 635 36.50 12.45 -11.28
CA PHE A 635 36.45 11.00 -11.47
C PHE A 635 37.23 10.52 -12.70
N ASN A 636 37.49 11.38 -13.69
CA ASN A 636 38.45 11.08 -14.76
C ASN A 636 39.88 10.96 -14.23
N LEU A 637 40.26 11.77 -13.23
CA LEU A 637 41.52 11.58 -12.52
C LEU A 637 41.56 10.23 -11.80
N VAL A 638 40.49 9.91 -11.06
CA VAL A 638 40.45 8.68 -10.25
C VAL A 638 40.45 7.40 -11.11
N PHE A 639 39.65 7.36 -12.18
CA PHE A 639 39.47 6.13 -12.96
C PHE A 639 40.35 6.03 -14.20
N ASN A 640 40.71 7.17 -14.81
CA ASN A 640 41.45 7.21 -16.08
C ASN A 640 42.83 7.88 -15.93
N LEU A 641 43.25 8.23 -14.70
CA LEU A 641 44.51 8.90 -14.38
C LEU A 641 44.73 10.20 -15.17
N GLN A 642 43.64 10.86 -15.62
CA GLN A 642 43.71 12.12 -16.34
C GLN A 642 43.86 13.28 -15.36
N PRO A 643 44.89 14.14 -15.48
CA PRO A 643 45.14 15.21 -14.52
C PRO A 643 43.96 16.20 -14.45
N PHE A 644 43.66 16.69 -13.23
CA PHE A 644 42.67 17.74 -13.05
C PHE A 644 43.28 19.10 -13.43
N ILE A 645 42.99 19.57 -14.64
CA ILE A 645 43.49 20.86 -15.15
C ILE A 645 42.34 21.89 -15.14
N PRO A 646 42.37 22.94 -14.30
CA PRO A 646 41.26 23.88 -14.16
C PRO A 646 40.76 24.51 -15.46
N SER A 647 41.67 24.93 -16.36
CA SER A 647 41.31 25.55 -17.65
C SER A 647 40.51 24.60 -18.56
N THR A 648 40.85 23.31 -18.58
CA THR A 648 40.09 22.28 -19.31
C THR A 648 38.72 22.02 -18.68
N VAL A 649 38.59 22.10 -17.36
CA VAL A 649 37.29 21.97 -16.69
C VAL A 649 36.40 23.19 -16.96
N VAL A 650 36.99 24.38 -17.03
CA VAL A 650 36.30 25.62 -17.39
C VAL A 650 35.75 25.54 -18.81
N SER A 651 36.55 25.09 -19.79
CA SER A 651 36.08 24.91 -21.17
C SER A 651 34.97 23.86 -21.28
N LEU A 652 35.09 22.74 -20.55
CA LEU A 652 34.05 21.72 -20.47
C LEU A 652 32.74 22.29 -19.89
N ALA A 653 32.81 23.07 -18.81
CA ALA A 653 31.64 23.68 -18.20
C ALA A 653 30.94 24.67 -19.14
N ARG A 654 31.71 25.49 -19.88
CA ARG A 654 31.17 26.37 -20.93
C ARG A 654 30.46 25.58 -22.03
N SER A 655 31.06 24.49 -22.50
CA SER A 655 30.44 23.60 -23.50
C SER A 655 29.11 22.98 -23.01
N VAL A 656 29.05 22.53 -21.75
CA VAL A 656 27.82 22.01 -21.14
C VAL A 656 26.74 23.09 -21.06
N LEU A 657 27.11 24.33 -20.70
CA LEU A 657 26.19 25.47 -20.66
C LEU A 657 25.65 25.84 -22.04
N LEU A 658 26.50 25.87 -23.07
CA LEU A 658 26.12 26.13 -24.45
C LEU A 658 25.19 25.04 -25.02
N THR A 659 25.45 23.78 -24.67
CA THR A 659 24.56 22.68 -25.07
C THR A 659 23.18 22.85 -24.46
N TYR A 660 23.12 23.27 -23.18
CA TYR A 660 21.86 23.54 -22.51
C TYR A 660 21.09 24.70 -23.13
N SER A 661 21.75 25.83 -23.42
CA SER A 661 21.06 26.98 -24.02
C SER A 661 20.43 26.61 -25.37
N ARG A 662 21.15 25.81 -26.18
CA ARG A 662 20.62 25.26 -27.44
C ARG A 662 19.42 24.33 -27.23
N GLU A 663 19.46 23.42 -26.26
CA GLU A 663 18.33 22.54 -25.95
C GLU A 663 17.10 23.32 -25.45
N HIS A 664 17.32 24.36 -24.65
CA HIS A 664 16.24 25.22 -24.15
C HIS A 664 15.56 25.98 -25.30
N LEU A 665 16.34 26.56 -26.22
CA LEU A 665 15.84 27.25 -27.42
C LEU A 665 14.99 26.31 -28.30
N LEU A 666 15.42 25.06 -28.48
CA LEU A 666 14.66 24.04 -29.22
C LEU A 666 13.32 23.71 -28.54
N GLN A 667 13.31 23.59 -27.20
CA GLN A 667 12.09 23.28 -26.44
C GLN A 667 11.12 24.47 -26.36
N SER A 668 11.61 25.71 -26.42
CA SER A 668 10.79 26.91 -26.45
C SER A 668 10.29 27.30 -27.86
N GLY A 669 10.58 26.48 -28.88
CA GLY A 669 10.11 26.71 -30.25
C GLY A 669 10.89 27.79 -31.02
N GLY A 670 12.10 28.13 -30.58
CA GLY A 670 12.97 29.09 -31.27
C GLY A 670 13.52 28.52 -32.60
N SER A 671 13.56 29.37 -33.63
CA SER A 671 14.07 29.01 -34.97
C SER A 671 15.58 28.66 -34.92
N PRO A 672 16.05 27.63 -35.65
CA PRO A 672 17.46 27.18 -35.63
C PRO A 672 18.45 28.08 -36.39
N PHE A 673 18.13 29.36 -36.63
CA PHE A 673 19.07 30.28 -37.31
C PHE A 673 20.26 30.61 -36.42
N PRO A 674 21.44 30.90 -37.01
CA PRO A 674 22.63 31.23 -36.25
C PRO A 674 22.44 32.58 -35.58
N LEU A 675 22.17 32.58 -34.27
CA LEU A 675 22.28 33.78 -33.46
C LEU A 675 23.78 34.17 -33.38
N PRO A 676 24.19 35.36 -33.84
CA PRO A 676 25.59 35.77 -33.90
C PRO A 676 26.30 35.87 -32.54
N HIS A 677 25.58 35.72 -31.43
CA HIS A 677 26.09 35.98 -30.08
C HIS A 677 26.50 34.73 -29.28
N PHE A 678 26.55 33.54 -29.89
CA PHE A 678 26.95 32.29 -29.22
C PHE A 678 28.28 31.69 -29.70
N CYS A 679 29.21 32.53 -30.18
CA CYS A 679 30.62 32.17 -30.27
C CYS A 679 31.35 32.76 -29.05
N LEU A 680 31.36 32.00 -27.94
CA LEU A 680 32.24 32.24 -26.79
C LEU A 680 33.33 31.17 -26.75
#